data_AF-A0A8H5FBT8-F1
#
_entry.id   AF-A0A8H5FBT8-F1
#
_cell.length_a   1.000
_cell.length_b   1.000
_cell.length_c   1.000
_cell.angle_alpha   90.00
_cell.angle_beta   90.00
_cell.angle_gamma   90.00
#
_symmetry.space_group_name_H-M   'P 1'
#
loop_
_entity.id
_entity.type
_entity.pdbx_description
1 polymer ?
#
loop_
_entity_poly.entity_id
_entity_poly.type
_entity_poly.pdbx_seq_one_letter_code
_entity_poly.pdbx_strand_id
1 'polypeptide(L)'
;MPSSLDFVGKTLKCSNLLASLRCFLLLVICSITVLSVQCETLDRRTLQPLSSEDISRLLTIQDPVKNVDPSNPQSHLSKILIPRAAGTENNTLVREYIVSKLKSLNWHIELDDFVGETPVGSRRFVNIIATKDKDASRHVVLSAHYDSKYYPNYPENQFLGATDSAAPCAMMLDLAETLNPLLEAKKKSLDEGSEDDDETGDTTLQLLFFDGEEAFVDWTDTDSIYGARHLAEKWGTSYLPPSNSVRHHMTELDSIEHLILLDLLGAPNPIIRSYFINTAWLFDSLASVEKRLGDSGAFAYGDDTSMTAEKWTSYFRPRTTATVNYGYMGDDHVPFLQRGVSVLHLIAEPFPHVWHTLKIRLLPPPLRPTVRTSVTHRRYALSYGKDRPAGDHQRLCIGNTRKLIAWIYQIDEELMSAAGGFSLDQLMELAGLACAQTLATVYRKDVYPRVLVCCGPGNQGGDGLVAARHLSMFGYQPTVYMPKPGGKDIYKRLQVQCENERIPFIPPSNDVTALREALQRTDVIMDALFGFSFKPPVRAPFDEVLPILNESRLPILSLDIPSGWDVEEGDTLKVGLNPDVLITLTAPKKGVANFLGRHFLGGRFVPKTLQEKFDLQLPPYTGSDQIVELPSAKLQAKR
;
A
#
# COMPACT_ATOMS: atom_id res chain seq x y z
N MET A 1 56.30 5.17 -69.84
CA MET A 1 55.50 4.26 -70.71
C MET A 1 56.18 2.90 -70.72
N PRO A 2 55.43 1.79 -70.68
CA PRO A 2 54.10 1.52 -70.10
C PRO A 2 54.24 0.45 -68.97
N SER A 3 53.27 -0.09 -68.22
CA SER A 3 51.81 -0.35 -68.34
C SER A 3 51.32 -0.81 -66.93
N SER A 4 50.35 -0.15 -66.26
CA SER A 4 48.92 -0.55 -66.12
C SER A 4 48.70 -1.98 -65.58
N LEU A 5 48.19 -2.24 -64.38
CA LEU A 5 46.83 -2.08 -63.79
C LEU A 5 46.99 -2.45 -62.27
N ASP A 6 46.26 -2.01 -61.25
CA ASP A 6 44.82 -1.79 -61.16
C ASP A 6 44.46 -0.86 -59.99
N PHE A 7 43.28 -0.27 -60.16
CA PHE A 7 42.57 0.67 -59.29
C PHE A 7 41.97 -0.03 -58.05
N VAL A 8 41.47 0.78 -57.10
CA VAL A 8 40.70 0.41 -55.89
C VAL A 8 41.53 0.21 -54.62
N GLY A 9 41.63 1.28 -53.82
CA GLY A 9 42.13 1.16 -52.45
C GLY A 9 42.39 2.49 -51.76
N LYS A 10 41.43 3.43 -51.76
CA LYS A 10 41.48 4.65 -50.94
C LYS A 10 40.12 5.39 -50.91
N THR A 11 39.04 4.68 -50.59
CA THR A 11 37.71 5.29 -50.33
C THR A 11 36.84 4.52 -49.33
N LEU A 12 37.45 3.70 -48.47
CA LEU A 12 36.77 3.08 -47.32
C LEU A 12 37.57 3.36 -46.05
N LYS A 13 37.47 4.57 -45.51
CA LYS A 13 37.85 4.84 -44.10
C LYS A 13 37.19 6.06 -43.45
N CYS A 14 36.18 6.66 -44.09
CA CYS A 14 35.40 7.76 -43.50
C CYS A 14 33.88 7.53 -43.45
N SER A 15 33.36 6.39 -43.92
CA SER A 15 31.93 6.05 -43.84
C SER A 15 31.55 5.23 -42.60
N ASN A 16 32.49 4.53 -41.96
CA ASN A 16 32.22 3.71 -40.77
C ASN A 16 32.27 4.49 -39.43
N LEU A 17 32.82 5.70 -39.42
CA LEU A 17 32.85 6.52 -38.20
C LEU A 17 31.53 7.26 -37.95
N LEU A 18 30.80 7.61 -39.02
CA LEU A 18 29.47 8.24 -38.93
C LEU A 18 28.33 7.23 -38.66
N ALA A 19 28.51 5.96 -39.05
CA ALA A 19 27.58 4.89 -38.69
C ALA A 19 27.72 4.48 -37.21
N SER A 20 28.96 4.44 -36.68
CA SER A 20 29.23 4.16 -35.27
C SER A 20 28.74 5.27 -34.33
N LEU A 21 28.83 6.55 -34.73
CA LEU A 21 28.30 7.66 -33.94
C LEU A 21 26.76 7.73 -33.93
N ARG A 22 26.09 7.27 -35.00
CA ARG A 22 24.62 7.16 -35.02
C ARG A 22 24.10 6.00 -34.17
N CYS A 23 24.81 4.88 -34.11
CA CYS A 23 24.48 3.79 -33.18
C CYS A 23 24.69 4.16 -31.71
N PHE A 24 25.70 4.98 -31.39
CA PHE A 24 25.92 5.45 -30.02
C PHE A 24 24.87 6.48 -29.56
N LEU A 25 24.41 7.35 -30.46
CA LEU A 25 23.34 8.30 -30.17
C LEU A 25 21.95 7.62 -30.09
N LEU A 26 21.71 6.58 -30.88
CA LEU A 26 20.49 5.75 -30.80
C LEU A 26 20.45 4.86 -29.54
N LEU A 27 21.59 4.37 -29.05
CA LEU A 27 21.69 3.66 -27.77
C LEU A 27 21.43 4.57 -26.56
N VAL A 28 21.82 5.85 -26.65
CA VAL A 28 21.55 6.85 -25.59
C VAL A 28 20.09 7.32 -25.62
N ILE A 29 19.41 7.30 -26.77
CA ILE A 29 18.00 7.71 -26.91
C ILE A 29 17.02 6.55 -26.64
N CYS A 30 17.43 5.28 -26.82
CA CYS A 30 16.66 4.12 -26.35
C CYS A 30 16.86 3.79 -24.87
N SER A 31 17.75 4.50 -24.17
CA SER A 31 17.92 4.44 -22.72
C SER A 31 17.07 5.49 -22.00
N ILE A 32 15.87 5.79 -22.53
CA ILE A 32 14.84 6.42 -21.69
C ILE A 32 14.43 5.33 -20.71
N THR A 33 15.05 5.37 -19.54
CA THR A 33 14.55 4.73 -18.33
C THR A 33 13.05 4.97 -18.29
N VAL A 34 12.27 3.91 -18.50
CA VAL A 34 10.87 3.92 -18.12
C VAL A 34 10.89 4.03 -16.60
N LEU A 35 10.91 5.27 -16.11
CA LEU A 35 10.45 5.58 -14.77
C LEU A 35 9.03 5.04 -14.75
N SER A 36 8.84 3.87 -14.14
CA SER A 36 7.51 3.37 -13.83
C SER A 36 6.89 4.39 -12.88
N VAL A 37 6.05 5.24 -13.44
CA VAL A 37 5.27 6.22 -12.70
C VAL A 37 4.17 5.41 -12.03
N GLN A 38 4.43 4.96 -10.81
CA GLN A 38 3.49 4.18 -10.03
C GLN A 38 2.38 5.11 -9.52
N CYS A 39 1.15 4.86 -9.98
CA CYS A 39 -0.07 5.42 -9.40
C CYS A 39 -0.56 4.46 -8.31
N GLU A 40 -0.84 4.99 -7.13
CA GLU A 40 -1.26 4.22 -5.95
C GLU A 40 -2.74 4.52 -5.72
N THR A 41 -3.58 3.49 -5.65
CA THR A 41 -5.01 3.64 -5.41
C THR A 41 -5.38 3.39 -3.93
N LEU A 42 -4.50 2.71 -3.16
CA LEU A 42 -4.74 2.24 -1.79
C LEU A 42 -3.62 2.67 -0.83
N ASP A 43 -3.98 3.17 0.35
CA ASP A 43 -3.05 3.71 1.36
C ASP A 43 -2.23 2.60 2.08
N ARG A 44 -1.04 2.94 2.59
CA ARG A 44 -0.17 2.02 3.37
C ARG A 44 -0.85 1.51 4.65
N ARG A 45 -0.73 0.20 4.92
CA ARG A 45 -1.22 -0.43 6.16
C ARG A 45 -0.19 -0.37 7.30
N THR A 46 -0.65 -0.03 8.50
CA THR A 46 0.14 -0.23 9.74
C THR A 46 -0.01 -1.69 10.18
N LEU A 47 1.04 -2.49 10.04
CA LEU A 47 1.05 -3.88 10.50
C LEU A 47 1.36 -3.94 11.99
N GLN A 48 0.48 -4.55 12.78
CA GLN A 48 0.72 -4.69 14.19
C GLN A 48 1.77 -5.75 14.50
N PRO A 49 2.77 -5.41 15.32
CA PRO A 49 3.68 -6.41 15.86
C PRO A 49 2.93 -7.48 16.67
N LEU A 50 2.90 -8.73 16.21
CA LEU A 50 2.43 -9.85 17.04
C LEU A 50 3.17 -9.90 18.38
N SER A 51 2.45 -10.14 19.47
CA SER A 51 3.02 -10.29 20.81
C SER A 51 3.98 -11.49 20.88
N SER A 52 4.88 -11.53 21.87
CA SER A 52 5.76 -12.70 22.06
C SER A 52 4.99 -14.00 22.30
N GLU A 53 3.79 -13.90 22.90
CA GLU A 53 2.88 -15.02 23.07
C GLU A 53 2.30 -15.49 21.75
N ASP A 54 1.84 -14.57 20.88
CA ASP A 54 1.35 -14.90 19.54
C ASP A 54 2.45 -15.57 18.68
N ILE A 55 3.69 -15.10 18.77
CA ILE A 55 4.85 -15.72 18.11
C ILE A 55 5.05 -17.15 18.61
N SER A 56 5.02 -17.33 19.92
CA SER A 56 5.21 -18.65 20.54
C SER A 56 4.09 -19.61 20.13
N ARG A 57 2.84 -19.14 20.12
CA ARG A 57 1.69 -19.89 19.61
C ARG A 57 1.92 -20.32 18.16
N LEU A 58 2.35 -19.41 17.28
CA LEU A 58 2.65 -19.72 15.88
C LEU A 58 3.68 -20.83 15.66
N LEU A 59 4.71 -20.88 16.53
CA LEU A 59 5.73 -21.92 16.49
C LEU A 59 5.20 -23.29 16.96
N THR A 60 4.12 -23.28 17.75
CA THR A 60 3.52 -24.49 18.34
C THR A 60 2.29 -25.02 17.60
N ILE A 61 1.63 -24.23 16.75
CA ILE A 61 0.41 -24.65 16.00
C ILE A 61 0.70 -25.86 15.13
N GLN A 62 1.77 -25.79 14.35
CA GLN A 62 2.17 -26.86 13.45
C GLN A 62 3.68 -26.80 13.23
N ASP A 63 4.31 -27.98 13.18
CA ASP A 63 5.71 -28.11 12.84
C ASP A 63 6.03 -27.32 11.55
N PRO A 64 6.88 -26.27 11.62
CA PRO A 64 7.22 -25.40 10.49
C PRO A 64 7.93 -26.11 9.34
N VAL A 65 8.37 -27.34 9.56
CA VAL A 65 9.23 -28.07 8.63
C VAL A 65 8.51 -29.24 7.98
N LYS A 66 7.56 -29.86 8.68
CA LYS A 66 6.81 -31.05 8.24
C LYS A 66 6.32 -30.99 6.79
N ASN A 67 5.75 -29.85 6.39
CA ASN A 67 5.10 -29.68 5.10
C ASN A 67 6.06 -29.28 3.97
N VAL A 68 7.28 -28.89 4.31
CA VAL A 68 8.30 -28.45 3.36
C VAL A 68 9.54 -29.35 3.39
N ASP A 69 9.45 -30.49 4.08
CA ASP A 69 10.50 -31.50 4.17
C ASP A 69 10.46 -32.45 2.95
N PRO A 70 11.47 -32.45 2.07
CA PRO A 70 11.50 -33.30 0.88
C PRO A 70 11.75 -34.78 1.21
N SER A 71 12.15 -35.12 2.44
CA SER A 71 12.33 -36.51 2.89
C SER A 71 11.03 -37.12 3.40
N ASN A 72 10.04 -36.29 3.76
CA ASN A 72 8.72 -36.71 4.18
C ASN A 72 7.80 -36.89 2.95
N PRO A 73 7.39 -38.13 2.58
CA PRO A 73 6.55 -38.35 1.41
C PRO A 73 5.14 -37.75 1.49
N GLN A 74 4.74 -37.30 2.70
CA GLN A 74 3.46 -36.65 2.94
C GLN A 74 3.55 -35.11 2.94
N SER A 75 4.74 -34.54 2.84
CA SER A 75 4.92 -33.08 2.77
C SER A 75 4.40 -32.52 1.45
N HIS A 76 3.97 -31.25 1.44
CA HIS A 76 3.59 -30.56 0.21
C HIS A 76 4.74 -30.55 -0.79
N LEU A 77 5.95 -30.29 -0.32
CA LEU A 77 7.13 -30.25 -1.18
C LEU A 77 7.31 -31.58 -1.92
N SER A 78 7.26 -32.72 -1.22
CA SER A 78 7.41 -34.03 -1.85
C SER A 78 6.32 -34.35 -2.88
N LYS A 79 5.11 -33.81 -2.73
CA LYS A 79 4.03 -33.98 -3.71
C LYS A 79 4.21 -33.10 -4.96
N ILE A 80 4.91 -31.98 -4.83
CA ILE A 80 5.15 -31.00 -5.91
C ILE A 80 6.49 -31.26 -6.62
N LEU A 81 7.45 -31.90 -5.94
CA LEU A 81 8.83 -32.12 -6.39
C LEU A 81 8.95 -33.23 -7.45
N ILE A 82 8.26 -33.04 -8.57
CA ILE A 82 8.31 -33.85 -9.79
C ILE A 82 8.50 -32.92 -11.01
N PRO A 83 9.00 -33.40 -12.16
CA PRO A 83 9.05 -32.60 -13.38
C PRO A 83 7.63 -32.26 -13.81
N ARG A 84 7.33 -30.98 -13.98
CA ARG A 84 5.95 -30.46 -14.07
C ARG A 84 5.81 -29.30 -15.06
N ALA A 85 6.53 -29.39 -16.18
CA ALA A 85 6.42 -28.41 -17.27
C ALA A 85 4.97 -28.23 -17.75
N ALA A 86 4.61 -27.00 -18.09
CA ALA A 86 3.25 -26.65 -18.50
C ALA A 86 2.73 -27.55 -19.64
N GLY A 87 1.46 -27.96 -19.53
CA GLY A 87 0.81 -28.88 -20.46
C GLY A 87 1.15 -30.37 -20.29
N THR A 88 1.98 -30.77 -19.33
CA THR A 88 2.26 -32.19 -19.03
C THR A 88 1.25 -32.81 -18.08
N GLU A 89 1.18 -34.15 -18.03
CA GLU A 89 0.36 -34.88 -17.05
C GLU A 89 0.80 -34.57 -15.61
N ASN A 90 2.10 -34.47 -15.36
CA ASN A 90 2.62 -34.14 -14.04
C ASN A 90 2.25 -32.72 -13.58
N ASN A 91 2.24 -31.74 -14.49
CA ASN A 91 1.70 -30.39 -14.19
C ASN A 91 0.24 -30.48 -13.75
N THR A 92 -0.57 -31.30 -14.44
CA THR A 92 -1.96 -31.56 -14.04
C THR A 92 -2.06 -32.23 -12.67
N LEU A 93 -1.23 -33.23 -12.36
CA LEU A 93 -1.19 -33.88 -11.04
C LEU A 93 -0.88 -32.89 -9.92
N VAL A 94 0.10 -32.00 -10.13
CA VAL A 94 0.46 -30.96 -9.15
C VAL A 94 -0.68 -29.96 -8.96
N ARG A 95 -1.31 -29.49 -10.05
CA ARG A 95 -2.48 -28.61 -10.00
C ARG A 95 -3.62 -29.24 -9.20
N GLU A 96 -3.96 -30.48 -9.50
CA GLU A 96 -5.04 -31.20 -8.81
C GLU A 96 -4.74 -31.39 -7.32
N TYR A 97 -3.48 -31.65 -6.98
CA TYR A 97 -3.03 -31.71 -5.59
C TYR A 97 -3.24 -30.38 -4.85
N ILE A 98 -2.75 -29.26 -5.41
CA ILE A 98 -2.91 -27.92 -4.84
C ILE A 98 -4.40 -27.59 -4.64
N VAL A 99 -5.20 -27.79 -5.68
CA VAL A 99 -6.66 -27.55 -5.66
C VAL A 99 -7.35 -28.41 -4.60
N SER A 100 -7.06 -29.72 -4.57
CA SER A 100 -7.63 -30.64 -3.59
C SER A 100 -7.31 -30.20 -2.17
N LYS A 101 -6.06 -29.80 -1.94
CA LYS A 101 -5.62 -29.40 -0.61
C LYS A 101 -6.30 -28.12 -0.15
N LEU A 102 -6.36 -27.08 -0.98
CA LEU A 102 -6.99 -25.81 -0.62
C LEU A 102 -8.52 -25.95 -0.46
N LYS A 103 -9.17 -26.78 -1.29
CA LYS A 103 -10.60 -27.13 -1.08
C LYS A 103 -10.83 -27.81 0.27
N SER A 104 -9.94 -28.71 0.70
CA SER A 104 -10.05 -29.36 2.01
C SER A 104 -9.93 -28.37 3.19
N LEU A 105 -9.36 -27.19 2.95
CA LEU A 105 -9.24 -26.09 3.92
C LEU A 105 -10.34 -25.03 3.74
N ASN A 106 -11.39 -25.31 2.98
CA ASN A 106 -12.50 -24.39 2.74
C ASN A 106 -12.05 -23.05 2.12
N TRP A 107 -11.25 -23.12 1.05
CA TRP A 107 -10.93 -21.99 0.19
C TRP A 107 -11.80 -22.00 -1.07
N HIS A 108 -12.19 -20.81 -1.55
CA HIS A 108 -12.82 -20.67 -2.87
C HIS A 108 -11.77 -20.86 -3.96
N ILE A 109 -12.02 -21.72 -4.95
CA ILE A 109 -11.06 -22.03 -6.02
C ILE A 109 -11.64 -21.67 -7.38
N GLU A 110 -10.88 -20.88 -8.12
CA GLU A 110 -11.10 -20.58 -9.53
C GLU A 110 -9.89 -21.07 -10.34
N LEU A 111 -10.16 -21.58 -11.54
CA LEU A 111 -9.13 -22.00 -12.49
C LEU A 111 -9.20 -21.12 -13.72
N ASP A 112 -8.08 -20.48 -14.04
CA ASP A 112 -7.93 -19.68 -15.26
C ASP A 112 -7.27 -20.53 -16.35
N ASP A 113 -8.11 -21.21 -17.13
CA ASP A 113 -7.72 -22.22 -18.14
C ASP A 113 -7.74 -21.62 -19.54
N PHE A 114 -6.58 -21.65 -20.21
CA PHE A 114 -6.43 -21.11 -21.56
C PHE A 114 -5.39 -21.89 -22.38
N VAL A 115 -5.39 -21.65 -23.69
CA VAL A 115 -4.39 -22.19 -24.61
C VAL A 115 -3.53 -21.03 -25.12
N GLY A 116 -2.22 -21.15 -24.97
CA GLY A 116 -1.23 -20.19 -25.44
C GLY A 116 -0.35 -20.78 -26.54
N GLU A 117 0.05 -19.95 -27.49
CA GLU A 117 1.05 -20.31 -28.50
C GLU A 117 2.45 -20.21 -27.91
N THR A 118 3.26 -21.25 -28.10
CA THR A 118 4.66 -21.32 -27.64
C THR A 118 5.57 -21.66 -28.81
N PRO A 119 6.89 -21.45 -28.71
CA PRO A 119 7.83 -21.88 -29.75
C PRO A 119 7.79 -23.38 -30.08
N VAL A 120 7.24 -24.21 -29.18
CA VAL A 120 7.11 -25.67 -29.34
C VAL A 120 5.65 -26.11 -29.64
N GLY A 121 4.84 -25.17 -30.14
CA GLY A 121 3.42 -25.34 -30.48
C GLY A 121 2.47 -24.96 -29.35
N SER A 122 1.17 -24.99 -29.61
CA SER A 122 0.16 -24.62 -28.63
C SER A 122 0.26 -25.47 -27.36
N ARG A 123 0.11 -24.83 -26.20
CA ARG A 123 0.11 -25.47 -24.88
C ARG A 123 -1.07 -24.96 -24.07
N ARG A 124 -1.62 -25.84 -23.23
CA ARG A 124 -2.65 -25.49 -22.26
C ARG A 124 -1.97 -25.03 -20.97
N PHE A 125 -2.45 -23.92 -20.43
CA PHE A 125 -2.01 -23.31 -19.19
C PHE A 125 -3.19 -23.14 -18.25
N VAL A 126 -3.01 -23.37 -16.96
CA VAL A 126 -4.09 -23.25 -15.97
C VAL A 126 -3.60 -22.58 -14.68
N ASN A 127 -3.83 -21.28 -14.52
CA ASN A 127 -3.54 -20.63 -13.23
C ASN A 127 -4.53 -21.10 -12.15
N ILE A 128 -4.07 -21.19 -10.90
CA ILE A 128 -4.90 -21.53 -9.75
C ILE A 128 -5.08 -20.28 -8.89
N ILE A 129 -6.32 -19.84 -8.73
CA ILE A 129 -6.70 -18.70 -7.89
C ILE A 129 -7.46 -19.26 -6.70
N ALA A 130 -6.91 -19.08 -5.49
CA ALA A 130 -7.52 -19.53 -4.25
C ALA A 130 -7.79 -18.35 -3.33
N THR A 131 -9.06 -18.04 -3.06
CA THR A 131 -9.47 -16.90 -2.24
C THR A 131 -10.10 -17.40 -0.94
N LYS A 132 -9.60 -16.96 0.22
CA LYS A 132 -10.14 -17.44 1.50
C LYS A 132 -11.55 -16.91 1.76
N ASP A 133 -11.78 -15.64 1.45
CA ASP A 133 -13.09 -15.00 1.56
C ASP A 133 -13.42 -14.24 0.26
N LYS A 134 -14.19 -14.87 -0.62
CA LYS A 134 -14.48 -14.33 -1.96
C LYS A 134 -15.29 -13.03 -1.95
N ASP A 135 -15.94 -12.72 -0.83
CA ASP A 135 -16.81 -11.55 -0.69
C ASP A 135 -16.04 -10.33 -0.16
N ALA A 136 -14.78 -10.49 0.23
CA ALA A 136 -13.92 -9.39 0.65
C ALA A 136 -13.54 -8.50 -0.54
N SER A 137 -13.52 -7.18 -0.32
CA SER A 137 -13.28 -6.19 -1.37
C SER A 137 -11.80 -6.01 -1.74
N ARG A 138 -10.87 -6.45 -0.88
CA ARG A 138 -9.42 -6.35 -1.06
C ARG A 138 -8.71 -7.68 -0.81
N HIS A 139 -7.69 -7.94 -1.63
CA HIS A 139 -6.90 -9.16 -1.61
C HIS A 139 -5.44 -8.85 -1.36
N VAL A 140 -4.88 -9.43 -0.29
CA VAL A 140 -3.43 -9.60 -0.16
C VAL A 140 -3.07 -10.87 -0.89
N VAL A 141 -2.34 -10.75 -1.99
CA VAL A 141 -2.04 -11.88 -2.88
C VAL A 141 -0.65 -12.40 -2.58
N LEU A 142 -0.56 -13.66 -2.19
CA LEU A 142 0.69 -14.41 -2.15
C LEU A 142 0.78 -15.27 -3.41
N SER A 143 1.89 -15.23 -4.12
CA SER A 143 2.01 -15.87 -5.43
C SER A 143 3.34 -16.58 -5.63
N ALA A 144 3.32 -17.59 -6.49
CA ALA A 144 4.48 -18.31 -7.04
C ALA A 144 4.04 -19.04 -8.32
N HIS A 145 4.98 -19.38 -9.20
CA HIS A 145 4.67 -20.27 -10.31
C HIS A 145 4.77 -21.75 -9.89
N TYR A 146 3.85 -22.60 -10.37
CA TYR A 146 3.84 -24.02 -10.03
C TYR A 146 4.38 -24.90 -11.16
N ASP A 147 4.64 -24.37 -12.35
CA ASP A 147 5.31 -25.14 -13.39
C ASP A 147 6.80 -25.34 -13.07
N SER A 148 7.49 -26.04 -13.95
CA SER A 148 8.94 -26.20 -13.91
C SER A 148 9.46 -26.09 -15.32
N LYS A 149 10.67 -25.56 -15.52
CA LYS A 149 11.26 -25.38 -16.84
C LYS A 149 11.09 -26.58 -17.78
N TYR A 150 10.58 -26.30 -18.97
CA TYR A 150 10.52 -27.28 -20.04
C TYR A 150 11.92 -27.53 -20.60
N TYR A 151 12.27 -28.82 -20.71
CA TYR A 151 13.41 -29.26 -21.50
C TYR A 151 12.94 -30.38 -22.44
N PRO A 152 13.37 -30.38 -23.71
CA PRO A 152 12.85 -31.32 -24.70
C PRO A 152 13.39 -32.75 -24.52
N ASN A 153 14.60 -32.88 -23.98
CA ASN A 153 15.36 -34.14 -24.01
C ASN A 153 15.73 -34.61 -22.61
N TYR A 154 15.91 -35.92 -22.47
CA TYR A 154 16.50 -36.53 -21.28
C TYR A 154 18.04 -36.31 -21.28
N PRO A 155 18.67 -36.07 -20.12
CA PRO A 155 18.08 -36.05 -18.76
C PRO A 155 17.47 -34.72 -18.32
N GLU A 156 17.62 -33.65 -19.10
CA GLU A 156 17.19 -32.29 -18.73
C GLU A 156 15.69 -32.19 -18.47
N ASN A 157 14.87 -32.97 -19.18
CA ASN A 157 13.42 -33.05 -18.99
C ASN A 157 12.99 -33.65 -17.63
N GLN A 158 13.94 -34.11 -16.81
CA GLN A 158 13.73 -34.51 -15.43
C GLN A 158 13.98 -33.35 -14.45
N PHE A 159 14.09 -32.11 -14.93
CA PHE A 159 14.24 -30.93 -14.09
C PHE A 159 13.07 -30.79 -13.13
N LEU A 160 13.39 -30.71 -11.84
CA LEU A 160 12.41 -30.68 -10.76
C LEU A 160 12.04 -29.26 -10.33
N GLY A 161 12.85 -28.24 -10.61
CA GLY A 161 12.57 -26.87 -10.16
C GLY A 161 12.29 -26.79 -8.65
N ALA A 162 13.19 -27.30 -7.81
CA ALA A 162 12.94 -27.42 -6.38
C ALA A 162 12.80 -26.07 -5.67
N THR A 163 13.69 -25.13 -5.99
CA THR A 163 13.59 -23.73 -5.55
C THR A 163 12.71 -22.89 -6.47
N ASP A 164 12.30 -23.46 -7.60
CA ASP A 164 11.92 -22.79 -8.84
C ASP A 164 10.68 -23.48 -9.47
N SER A 165 9.49 -23.36 -8.88
CA SER A 165 9.16 -22.79 -7.56
C SER A 165 8.43 -23.81 -6.65
N ALA A 166 8.89 -25.07 -6.62
CA ALA A 166 8.25 -26.11 -5.80
C ALA A 166 8.24 -25.79 -4.30
N ALA A 167 9.35 -25.25 -3.77
CA ALA A 167 9.47 -24.81 -2.38
C ALA A 167 8.56 -23.60 -2.07
N PRO A 168 8.55 -22.52 -2.86
CA PRO A 168 7.52 -21.47 -2.76
C PRO A 168 6.08 -22.01 -2.74
N CYS A 169 5.69 -22.89 -3.66
CA CYS A 169 4.34 -23.48 -3.66
C CYS A 169 4.05 -24.26 -2.36
N ALA A 170 5.02 -25.03 -1.86
CA ALA A 170 4.88 -25.77 -0.61
C ALA A 170 4.78 -24.83 0.61
N MET A 171 5.51 -23.70 0.62
CA MET A 171 5.42 -22.68 1.68
C MET A 171 4.02 -22.02 1.69
N MET A 172 3.45 -21.74 0.53
CA MET A 172 2.10 -21.17 0.42
C MET A 172 1.02 -22.13 0.95
N LEU A 173 1.10 -23.42 0.60
CA LEU A 173 0.19 -24.43 1.14
C LEU A 173 0.35 -24.63 2.65
N ASP A 174 1.59 -24.63 3.15
CA ASP A 174 1.88 -24.73 4.59
C ASP A 174 1.29 -23.54 5.37
N LEU A 175 1.41 -22.34 4.82
CA LEU A 175 0.80 -21.14 5.37
C LEU A 175 -0.72 -21.27 5.40
N ALA A 176 -1.33 -21.74 4.31
CA ALA A 176 -2.78 -21.95 4.23
C ALA A 176 -3.27 -22.93 5.30
N GLU A 177 -2.56 -24.06 5.50
CA GLU A 177 -2.87 -25.04 6.55
C GLU A 177 -2.74 -24.45 7.95
N THR A 178 -1.59 -23.85 8.24
CA THR A 178 -1.23 -23.38 9.58
C THR A 178 -2.17 -22.28 10.05
N LEU A 179 -2.55 -21.37 9.15
CA LEU A 179 -3.40 -20.24 9.47
C LEU A 179 -4.89 -20.55 9.37
N ASN A 180 -5.28 -21.72 8.83
CA ASN A 180 -6.69 -22.02 8.58
C ASN A 180 -7.59 -21.86 9.82
N PRO A 181 -7.23 -22.36 11.02
CA PRO A 181 -8.08 -22.18 12.20
C PRO A 181 -8.30 -20.71 12.57
N LEU A 182 -7.30 -19.87 12.33
CA LEU A 182 -7.35 -18.43 12.63
C LEU A 182 -8.20 -17.68 11.58
N LEU A 183 -8.06 -18.06 10.31
CA LEU A 183 -8.86 -17.50 9.22
C LEU A 183 -10.34 -17.87 9.34
N GLU A 184 -10.65 -19.12 9.72
CA GLU A 184 -12.03 -19.57 9.99
C GLU A 184 -12.64 -18.87 11.21
N ALA A 185 -11.87 -18.69 12.28
CA ALA A 185 -12.33 -17.95 13.46
C ALA A 185 -12.65 -16.49 13.11
N LYS A 186 -11.80 -15.84 12.29
CA LYS A 186 -12.06 -14.49 11.80
C LYS A 186 -13.33 -14.43 10.97
N LYS A 187 -13.50 -15.32 9.99
CA LYS A 187 -14.70 -15.35 9.14
C LYS A 187 -15.98 -15.53 9.96
N LYS A 188 -15.95 -16.44 10.94
CA LYS A 188 -17.08 -16.64 11.85
C LYS A 188 -17.43 -15.39 12.66
N SER A 189 -16.43 -14.65 13.15
CA SER A 189 -16.65 -13.38 13.89
C SER A 189 -17.34 -12.33 13.01
N LEU A 190 -16.91 -12.23 11.74
CA LEU A 190 -17.51 -11.33 10.76
C LEU A 190 -18.97 -11.70 10.45
N ASP A 191 -19.25 -13.00 10.25
CA ASP A 191 -20.60 -13.51 9.98
C ASP A 191 -21.56 -13.29 11.17
N GLU A 192 -21.03 -13.25 12.41
CA GLU A 192 -21.79 -13.04 13.65
C GLU A 192 -22.02 -11.55 14.00
N GLY A 193 -21.46 -10.60 13.22
CA GLY A 193 -21.79 -9.17 13.30
C GLY A 193 -21.17 -8.40 14.47
N SER A 194 -19.98 -8.77 14.95
CA SER A 194 -19.27 -8.05 16.03
C SER A 194 -18.79 -6.65 15.61
N GLU A 195 -18.97 -5.64 16.48
CA GLU A 195 -18.94 -4.18 16.24
C GLU A 195 -17.56 -3.54 15.91
N ASP A 196 -16.46 -4.29 15.77
CA ASP A 196 -15.09 -3.72 15.67
C ASP A 196 -14.46 -3.72 14.25
N ASP A 197 -15.13 -4.22 13.21
CA ASP A 197 -14.42 -4.75 12.02
C ASP A 197 -14.79 -4.13 10.65
N ASP A 198 -15.31 -2.90 10.60
CA ASP A 198 -15.72 -2.26 9.32
C ASP A 198 -14.58 -2.14 8.28
N GLU A 199 -13.29 -2.10 8.67
CA GLU A 199 -12.14 -2.13 7.74
C GLU A 199 -11.52 -3.53 7.56
N THR A 200 -11.69 -4.44 8.52
CA THR A 200 -11.05 -5.76 8.58
C THR A 200 -11.85 -6.84 7.87
N GLY A 201 -13.17 -6.64 7.75
CA GLY A 201 -14.07 -7.44 6.89
C GLY A 201 -13.84 -7.22 5.39
N ASP A 202 -13.16 -6.14 5.02
CA ASP A 202 -12.88 -5.76 3.64
C ASP A 202 -11.58 -6.37 3.06
N THR A 203 -10.81 -7.15 3.83
CA THR A 203 -9.53 -7.71 3.36
C THR A 203 -9.39 -9.20 3.63
N THR A 204 -9.00 -9.95 2.60
CA THR A 204 -8.76 -11.39 2.66
C THR A 204 -7.37 -11.77 2.13
N LEU A 205 -7.00 -13.04 2.36
CA LEU A 205 -5.82 -13.66 1.79
C LEU A 205 -6.21 -14.40 0.50
N GLN A 206 -5.45 -14.16 -0.56
CA GLN A 206 -5.56 -14.88 -1.82
C GLN A 206 -4.21 -15.54 -2.15
N LEU A 207 -4.24 -16.79 -2.59
CA LEU A 207 -3.07 -17.52 -3.09
C LEU A 207 -3.20 -17.69 -4.59
N LEU A 208 -2.15 -17.33 -5.31
CA LEU A 208 -2.12 -17.38 -6.77
C LEU A 208 -0.96 -18.24 -7.24
N PHE A 209 -1.27 -19.34 -7.93
CA PHE A 209 -0.27 -20.23 -8.51
C PHE A 209 -0.28 -20.08 -10.03
N PHE A 210 0.75 -19.43 -10.57
CA PHE A 210 0.87 -19.20 -12.01
C PHE A 210 1.32 -20.47 -12.74
N ASP A 211 0.82 -20.67 -13.96
CA ASP A 211 1.29 -21.72 -14.88
C ASP A 211 2.05 -21.09 -16.06
N GLY A 212 3.14 -21.72 -16.46
CA GLY A 212 3.96 -21.25 -17.58
C GLY A 212 4.66 -19.93 -17.29
N GLU A 213 5.30 -19.79 -16.14
CA GLU A 213 6.28 -18.71 -15.93
C GLU A 213 7.47 -18.88 -16.90
N GLU A 214 7.90 -20.14 -17.05
CA GLU A 214 9.13 -20.47 -17.73
C GLU A 214 9.03 -20.34 -19.25
N ALA A 215 10.12 -19.85 -19.84
CA ALA A 215 10.33 -19.93 -21.28
C ALA A 215 10.45 -21.39 -21.74
N PHE A 216 9.80 -21.74 -22.84
CA PHE A 216 9.95 -23.07 -23.48
C PHE A 216 11.26 -23.21 -24.25
N VAL A 217 11.78 -22.11 -24.81
CA VAL A 217 13.05 -22.08 -25.55
C VAL A 217 13.93 -20.96 -25.04
N ASP A 218 13.56 -19.71 -25.32
CA ASP A 218 14.37 -18.53 -25.02
C ASP A 218 13.49 -17.49 -24.32
N TRP A 219 13.96 -16.98 -23.18
CA TRP A 219 13.24 -15.95 -22.45
C TRP A 219 13.09 -14.68 -23.30
N THR A 220 11.85 -14.39 -23.70
CA THR A 220 11.47 -13.22 -24.50
C THR A 220 10.12 -12.70 -24.02
N ASP A 221 9.70 -11.51 -24.43
CA ASP A 221 8.39 -10.95 -24.07
C ASP A 221 7.18 -11.83 -24.48
N THR A 222 7.40 -12.75 -25.44
CA THR A 222 6.38 -13.69 -25.93
C THR A 222 6.55 -15.12 -25.42
N ASP A 223 7.76 -15.52 -25.02
CA ASP A 223 8.10 -16.85 -24.50
C ASP A 223 8.54 -16.76 -23.03
N SER A 224 7.62 -16.31 -22.19
CA SER A 224 7.70 -16.32 -20.72
C SER A 224 6.37 -15.86 -20.11
N ILE A 225 6.20 -16.08 -18.80
CA ILE A 225 5.14 -15.49 -17.95
C ILE A 225 3.75 -15.59 -18.59
N TYR A 226 3.46 -16.73 -19.23
CA TYR A 226 2.24 -16.98 -20.00
C TYR A 226 1.01 -16.81 -19.11
N GLY A 227 1.01 -17.49 -17.96
CA GLY A 227 -0.06 -17.43 -16.98
C GLY A 227 -0.28 -16.03 -16.42
N ALA A 228 0.79 -15.36 -15.99
CA ALA A 228 0.72 -14.01 -15.45
C ALA A 228 0.26 -12.97 -16.48
N ARG A 229 0.73 -13.04 -17.73
CA ARG A 229 0.28 -12.13 -18.81
C ARG A 229 -1.21 -12.28 -19.07
N HIS A 230 -1.67 -13.52 -19.24
CA HIS A 230 -3.08 -13.82 -19.48
C HIS A 230 -3.96 -13.33 -18.31
N LEU A 231 -3.59 -13.67 -17.07
CA LEU A 231 -4.40 -13.34 -15.91
C LEU A 231 -4.45 -11.84 -15.64
N ALA A 232 -3.33 -11.12 -15.76
CA ALA A 232 -3.31 -9.67 -15.57
C ALA A 232 -4.12 -8.94 -16.65
N GLU A 233 -4.16 -9.44 -17.89
CA GLU A 233 -5.02 -8.91 -18.95
C GLU A 233 -6.50 -9.18 -18.66
N LYS A 234 -6.84 -10.43 -18.32
CA LYS A 234 -8.19 -10.84 -17.94
C LYS A 234 -8.71 -10.01 -16.77
N TRP A 235 -7.94 -9.92 -15.68
CA TRP A 235 -8.33 -9.15 -14.51
C TRP A 235 -8.34 -7.65 -14.74
N GLY A 236 -7.49 -7.10 -15.59
CA GLY A 236 -7.56 -5.68 -15.97
C GLY A 236 -8.76 -5.32 -16.85
N THR A 237 -9.54 -6.31 -17.31
CA THR A 237 -10.74 -6.14 -18.12
C THR A 237 -12.00 -6.78 -17.52
N SER A 238 -11.87 -7.46 -16.38
CA SER A 238 -12.99 -8.08 -15.65
C SER A 238 -13.50 -7.11 -14.60
N TYR A 239 -14.66 -6.51 -14.84
CA TYR A 239 -15.25 -5.54 -13.91
C TYR A 239 -16.01 -6.23 -12.78
N LEU A 240 -15.74 -5.81 -11.55
CA LEU A 240 -16.46 -6.24 -10.36
C LEU A 240 -17.89 -5.65 -10.38
N PRO A 241 -18.91 -6.41 -9.95
CA PRO A 241 -20.27 -5.90 -9.83
C PRO A 241 -20.32 -4.75 -8.81
N PRO A 242 -21.22 -3.76 -8.98
CA PRO A 242 -21.34 -2.64 -8.05
C PRO A 242 -21.66 -3.15 -6.64
N SER A 243 -20.70 -3.05 -5.73
CA SER A 243 -20.92 -3.26 -4.29
C SER A 243 -21.30 -1.94 -3.63
N ASN A 244 -22.08 -2.00 -2.54
CA ASN A 244 -22.56 -0.83 -1.78
C ASN A 244 -21.43 0.10 -1.29
N SER A 245 -20.19 -0.39 -1.25
CA SER A 245 -18.98 0.29 -0.74
C SER A 245 -18.06 0.88 -1.81
N VAL A 246 -18.26 0.62 -3.12
CA VAL A 246 -17.31 1.02 -4.18
C VAL A 246 -18.05 1.60 -5.41
N ARG A 247 -17.73 2.84 -5.80
CA ARG A 247 -18.41 3.58 -6.90
C ARG A 247 -17.58 3.77 -8.18
N HIS A 248 -16.43 3.10 -8.31
CA HIS A 248 -15.72 3.02 -9.59
C HIS A 248 -15.97 1.68 -10.27
N HIS A 249 -15.86 1.64 -11.60
CA HIS A 249 -15.70 0.41 -12.35
C HIS A 249 -14.35 -0.21 -11.96
N MET A 250 -14.28 -0.79 -10.77
CA MET A 250 -13.13 -1.56 -10.32
C MET A 250 -13.08 -2.84 -11.12
N THR A 251 -11.89 -3.14 -11.58
CA THR A 251 -11.57 -4.42 -12.17
C THR A 251 -11.12 -5.38 -11.07
N GLU A 252 -11.11 -6.68 -11.35
CA GLU A 252 -10.53 -7.68 -10.45
C GLU A 252 -9.09 -7.30 -10.04
N LEU A 253 -8.35 -6.69 -10.97
CA LEU A 253 -6.98 -6.22 -10.74
C LEU A 253 -6.91 -5.13 -9.65
N ASP A 254 -7.91 -4.25 -9.57
CA ASP A 254 -7.97 -3.16 -8.58
C ASP A 254 -8.23 -3.68 -7.15
N SER A 255 -8.71 -4.93 -7.02
CA SER A 255 -8.88 -5.57 -5.71
C SER A 255 -7.56 -6.01 -5.08
N ILE A 256 -6.46 -6.07 -5.84
CA ILE A 256 -5.16 -6.52 -5.35
C ILE A 256 -4.49 -5.39 -4.56
N GLU A 257 -4.42 -5.53 -3.24
CA GLU A 257 -3.73 -4.57 -2.37
C GLU A 257 -2.21 -4.67 -2.56
N HIS A 258 -1.68 -5.90 -2.46
CA HIS A 258 -0.28 -6.20 -2.71
C HIS A 258 -0.14 -7.57 -3.37
N LEU A 259 0.67 -7.66 -4.41
CA LEU A 259 1.15 -8.89 -5.00
C LEU A 259 2.53 -9.24 -4.41
N ILE A 260 2.57 -10.27 -3.58
CA ILE A 260 3.79 -10.78 -2.95
C ILE A 260 4.21 -12.03 -3.73
N LEU A 261 5.27 -11.91 -4.53
CA LEU A 261 5.75 -12.98 -5.41
C LEU A 261 6.95 -13.67 -4.77
N LEU A 262 6.86 -14.98 -4.56
CA LEU A 262 7.93 -15.83 -4.04
C LEU A 262 8.54 -16.60 -5.20
N ASP A 263 9.86 -16.46 -5.35
CA ASP A 263 10.60 -17.18 -6.38
C ASP A 263 12.04 -17.50 -5.93
N LEU A 264 12.62 -18.57 -6.48
CA LEU A 264 13.99 -19.04 -6.20
C LEU A 264 14.33 -19.20 -4.71
N LEU A 265 13.33 -19.56 -3.88
CA LEU A 265 13.50 -19.76 -2.43
C LEU A 265 13.72 -21.25 -2.09
N GLY A 266 14.50 -21.51 -1.03
CA GLY A 266 14.77 -22.86 -0.52
C GLY A 266 16.25 -23.25 -0.52
N ALA A 267 17.09 -22.52 -1.26
CA ALA A 267 18.55 -22.64 -1.16
C ALA A 267 19.07 -22.11 0.21
N PRO A 268 20.24 -22.57 0.68
CA PRO A 268 20.83 -22.07 1.92
C PRO A 268 21.26 -20.61 1.82
N ASN A 269 20.96 -19.84 2.87
CA ASN A 269 21.35 -18.43 3.04
C ASN A 269 20.97 -17.53 1.86
N PRO A 270 19.68 -17.49 1.45
CA PRO A 270 19.26 -16.56 0.42
C PRO A 270 19.47 -15.12 0.91
N ILE A 271 19.88 -14.25 0.00
CA ILE A 271 19.91 -12.81 0.24
C ILE A 271 18.76 -12.23 -0.58
N ILE A 272 17.85 -11.52 0.08
CA ILE A 272 16.67 -10.91 -0.54
C ILE A 272 16.82 -9.40 -0.39
N ARG A 273 16.65 -8.65 -1.48
CA ARG A 273 16.67 -7.18 -1.46
C ARG A 273 15.30 -6.58 -1.74
N SER A 274 15.13 -5.32 -1.38
CA SER A 274 13.95 -4.55 -1.74
C SER A 274 14.10 -4.05 -3.19
N TYR A 275 13.19 -4.43 -4.07
CA TYR A 275 13.20 -4.02 -5.48
C TYR A 275 12.44 -2.72 -5.72
N PHE A 276 11.27 -2.55 -5.08
CA PHE A 276 10.34 -1.46 -5.38
C PHE A 276 10.15 -0.52 -4.20
N ILE A 277 10.13 0.79 -4.48
CA ILE A 277 10.00 1.83 -3.46
C ILE A 277 8.63 1.82 -2.77
N ASN A 278 7.57 1.52 -3.53
CA ASN A 278 6.19 1.49 -3.03
C ASN A 278 5.94 0.39 -2.00
N THR A 279 6.67 -0.72 -2.07
CA THR A 279 6.59 -1.84 -1.11
C THR A 279 7.85 -1.95 -0.23
N ALA A 280 8.73 -0.95 -0.24
CA ALA A 280 9.95 -0.96 0.57
C ALA A 280 9.65 -1.00 2.09
N TRP A 281 8.55 -0.37 2.51
CA TRP A 281 8.06 -0.46 3.88
C TRP A 281 7.58 -1.87 4.27
N LEU A 282 7.07 -2.61 3.28
CA LEU A 282 6.57 -3.95 3.46
C LEU A 282 7.72 -4.94 3.58
N PHE A 283 8.74 -4.74 2.76
CA PHE A 283 10.04 -5.38 2.89
C PHE A 283 10.65 -5.15 4.27
N ASP A 284 10.68 -3.91 4.76
CA ASP A 284 11.22 -3.60 6.10
C ASP A 284 10.39 -4.25 7.21
N SER A 285 9.06 -4.37 7.03
CA SER A 285 8.20 -5.09 7.95
C SER A 285 8.56 -6.58 8.02
N LEU A 286 8.82 -7.23 6.88
CA LEU A 286 9.30 -8.61 6.84
C LEU A 286 10.69 -8.77 7.48
N ALA A 287 11.61 -7.84 7.22
CA ALA A 287 12.94 -7.84 7.84
C ALA A 287 12.85 -7.67 9.37
N SER A 288 11.96 -6.80 9.84
CA SER A 288 11.68 -6.62 11.27
C SER A 288 11.08 -7.88 11.90
N VAL A 289 10.15 -8.54 11.21
CA VAL A 289 9.56 -9.82 11.64
C VAL A 289 10.64 -10.90 11.76
N GLU A 290 11.50 -11.03 10.76
CA GLU A 290 12.62 -11.97 10.77
C GLU A 290 13.55 -11.71 11.95
N LYS A 291 13.91 -10.44 12.17
CA LYS A 291 14.76 -10.04 13.30
C LYS A 291 14.17 -10.48 14.64
N ARG A 292 12.88 -10.22 14.85
CA ARG A 292 12.20 -10.57 16.11
C ARG A 292 12.09 -12.07 16.32
N LEU A 293 11.98 -12.87 15.25
CA LEU A 293 11.99 -14.33 15.31
C LEU A 293 13.40 -14.87 15.60
N GLY A 294 14.41 -14.30 14.95
CA GLY A 294 15.81 -14.65 15.18
C GLY A 294 16.22 -14.37 16.62
N ASP A 295 15.95 -13.15 17.11
CA ASP A 295 16.26 -12.72 18.47
C ASP A 295 15.52 -13.54 19.53
N SER A 296 14.34 -14.09 19.22
CA SER A 296 13.60 -14.98 20.14
C SER A 296 14.12 -16.42 20.14
N GLY A 297 15.10 -16.75 19.30
CA GLY A 297 15.60 -18.12 19.13
C GLY A 297 14.67 -19.05 18.35
N ALA A 298 13.66 -18.50 17.64
CA ALA A 298 12.66 -19.28 16.91
C ALA A 298 13.24 -20.08 15.74
N PHE A 299 14.48 -19.79 15.33
CA PHE A 299 15.19 -20.49 14.27
C PHE A 299 16.03 -21.68 14.76
N ALA A 300 16.19 -21.85 16.08
CA ALA A 300 16.75 -23.07 16.64
C ALA A 300 15.68 -24.17 16.59
N TYR A 301 15.99 -25.28 15.93
CA TYR A 301 15.02 -26.36 15.69
C TYR A 301 15.69 -27.72 15.83
N GLY A 302 15.09 -28.61 16.63
CA GLY A 302 15.70 -29.89 17.01
C GLY A 302 17.05 -29.69 17.71
N ASP A 303 18.05 -30.46 17.30
CA ASP A 303 19.42 -30.37 17.84
C ASP A 303 20.28 -29.29 17.13
N ASP A 304 19.72 -28.53 16.18
CA ASP A 304 20.46 -27.52 15.41
C ASP A 304 20.58 -26.19 16.18
N THR A 305 21.82 -25.86 16.55
CA THR A 305 22.19 -24.61 17.26
C THR A 305 22.90 -23.59 16.36
N SER A 306 22.87 -23.78 15.04
CA SER A 306 23.56 -22.89 14.09
C SER A 306 22.88 -21.51 13.97
N MET A 307 21.58 -21.41 14.23
CA MET A 307 20.78 -20.19 14.15
C MET A 307 20.09 -19.85 15.49
N THR A 308 20.84 -19.96 16.60
CA THR A 308 20.37 -19.47 17.90
C THR A 308 20.28 -17.94 17.91
N ALA A 309 19.65 -17.37 18.94
CA ALA A 309 19.47 -15.92 19.10
C ALA A 309 20.77 -15.11 18.95
N GLU A 310 21.93 -15.70 19.24
CA GLU A 310 23.24 -15.04 19.15
C GLU A 310 23.97 -15.27 17.81
N LYS A 311 23.49 -16.19 16.97
CA LYS A 311 24.20 -16.65 15.76
C LYS A 311 23.43 -16.43 14.45
N TRP A 312 22.15 -16.08 14.51
CA TRP A 312 21.33 -15.94 13.31
C TRP A 312 21.79 -14.76 12.44
N THR A 313 21.62 -14.88 11.12
CA THR A 313 22.00 -13.84 10.14
C THR A 313 20.84 -13.54 9.20
N SER A 314 20.55 -12.27 8.92
CA SER A 314 19.37 -11.86 8.13
C SER A 314 19.44 -12.25 6.63
N TYR A 315 18.29 -12.64 6.06
CA TYR A 315 18.12 -12.90 4.63
C TYR A 315 17.79 -11.58 3.93
N PHE A 316 17.07 -10.69 4.62
CA PHE A 316 16.74 -9.38 4.12
C PHE A 316 17.95 -8.46 4.20
N ARG A 317 18.46 -8.08 3.03
CA ARG A 317 19.54 -7.10 2.93
C ARG A 317 19.02 -5.72 3.41
N PRO A 318 19.66 -5.08 4.39
CA PRO A 318 19.26 -3.75 4.83
C PRO A 318 19.26 -2.75 3.68
N ARG A 319 18.18 -1.97 3.55
CA ARG A 319 18.13 -0.85 2.60
C ARG A 319 19.08 0.24 3.07
N THR A 320 19.89 0.81 2.17
CA THR A 320 20.78 1.95 2.48
C THR A 320 20.41 3.15 1.62
N THR A 321 20.66 4.36 2.11
CA THR A 321 20.34 5.61 1.39
C THR A 321 21.12 5.81 0.09
N ALA A 322 22.15 5.00 -0.17
CA ALA A 322 23.04 5.08 -1.33
C ALA A 322 22.80 3.98 -2.39
N THR A 323 21.97 2.97 -2.10
CA THR A 323 21.68 1.88 -3.04
C THR A 323 20.59 2.31 -4.03
N VAL A 324 21.01 2.82 -5.18
CA VAL A 324 20.15 2.88 -6.37
C VAL A 324 19.94 1.44 -6.83
N ASN A 325 18.70 0.97 -6.87
CA ASN A 325 18.35 -0.36 -7.37
C ASN A 325 18.58 -0.41 -8.89
N TYR A 326 19.80 -0.71 -9.30
CA TYR A 326 20.11 -1.05 -10.69
C TYR A 326 19.76 -2.53 -10.94
N GLY A 327 19.11 -2.80 -12.06
CA GLY A 327 18.71 -4.15 -12.48
C GLY A 327 17.20 -4.36 -12.41
N TYR A 328 16.61 -4.58 -13.57
CA TYR A 328 15.25 -5.09 -13.74
C TYR A 328 15.33 -6.61 -13.86
N MET A 329 14.40 -7.31 -13.24
CA MET A 329 14.33 -8.76 -13.26
C MET A 329 12.91 -9.14 -13.67
N GLY A 330 12.79 -9.70 -14.87
CA GLY A 330 11.50 -10.13 -15.41
C GLY A 330 11.05 -11.40 -14.70
N ASP A 331 9.79 -11.43 -14.27
CA ASP A 331 9.13 -12.53 -13.57
C ASP A 331 7.60 -12.25 -13.61
N ASP A 332 6.77 -13.13 -13.07
CA ASP A 332 5.30 -13.11 -13.11
C ASP A 332 4.67 -11.80 -12.59
N HIS A 333 5.37 -11.04 -11.76
CA HIS A 333 4.87 -9.75 -11.26
C HIS A 333 4.80 -8.67 -12.36
N VAL A 334 5.52 -8.83 -13.47
CA VAL A 334 5.71 -7.77 -14.49
C VAL A 334 4.38 -7.27 -15.08
N PRO A 335 3.46 -8.14 -15.55
CA PRO A 335 2.21 -7.69 -16.15
C PRO A 335 1.29 -6.95 -15.16
N PHE A 336 1.36 -7.32 -13.87
CA PHE A 336 0.63 -6.68 -12.78
C PHE A 336 1.25 -5.32 -12.42
N LEU A 337 2.57 -5.27 -12.29
CA LEU A 337 3.31 -4.04 -12.03
C LEU A 337 3.06 -2.98 -13.10
N GLN A 338 3.05 -3.38 -14.38
CA GLN A 338 2.76 -2.50 -15.52
C GLN A 338 1.35 -1.91 -15.47
N ARG A 339 0.41 -2.59 -14.79
CA ARG A 339 -0.99 -2.16 -14.62
C ARG A 339 -1.24 -1.46 -13.28
N GLY A 340 -0.20 -1.15 -12.51
CA GLY A 340 -0.29 -0.34 -11.29
C GLY A 340 -0.41 -1.14 -9.99
N VAL A 341 -0.34 -2.47 -10.03
CA VAL A 341 -0.38 -3.30 -8.81
C VAL A 341 0.90 -3.10 -7.98
N SER A 342 0.74 -2.97 -6.66
CA SER A 342 1.88 -2.90 -5.74
C SER A 342 2.53 -4.26 -5.56
N VAL A 343 3.82 -4.38 -5.92
CA VAL A 343 4.54 -5.66 -5.91
C VAL A 343 5.60 -5.71 -4.81
N LEU A 344 5.64 -6.79 -4.05
CA LEU A 344 6.79 -7.17 -3.23
C LEU A 344 7.39 -8.47 -3.80
N HIS A 345 8.60 -8.37 -4.34
CA HIS A 345 9.26 -9.52 -4.97
C HIS A 345 10.27 -10.14 -4.00
N LEU A 346 9.96 -11.35 -3.54
CA LEU A 346 10.75 -12.16 -2.60
C LEU A 346 11.50 -13.24 -3.36
N ILE A 347 12.67 -12.85 -3.86
CA ILE A 347 13.55 -13.69 -4.66
C ILE A 347 15.00 -13.58 -4.18
N ALA A 348 15.73 -14.69 -4.24
CA ALA A 348 17.13 -14.74 -3.83
C ALA A 348 18.05 -14.08 -4.87
N GLU A 349 18.92 -13.17 -4.44
CA GLU A 349 19.96 -12.53 -5.26
C GLU A 349 21.33 -12.61 -4.55
N PRO A 350 22.38 -13.21 -5.16
CA PRO A 350 22.38 -13.84 -6.47
C PRO A 350 21.48 -15.08 -6.53
N PHE A 351 21.06 -15.46 -7.74
CA PHE A 351 20.27 -16.67 -7.94
C PHE A 351 21.00 -17.89 -7.36
N PRO A 352 20.27 -18.89 -6.81
CA PRO A 352 20.89 -20.10 -6.31
C PRO A 352 21.82 -20.71 -7.36
N HIS A 353 23.01 -21.19 -6.96
CA HIS A 353 23.98 -21.81 -7.88
C HIS A 353 23.44 -23.04 -8.65
N VAL A 354 22.27 -23.53 -8.25
CA VAL A 354 21.55 -24.67 -8.87
C VAL A 354 20.49 -24.24 -9.89
N TRP A 355 20.25 -22.93 -10.06
CA TRP A 355 19.28 -22.38 -11.00
C TRP A 355 19.51 -22.93 -12.42
N HIS A 356 18.44 -23.42 -13.06
CA HIS A 356 18.46 -24.10 -14.36
C HIS A 356 19.47 -25.27 -14.49
N THR A 357 19.71 -26.02 -13.40
CA THR A 357 20.54 -27.23 -13.45
C THR A 357 19.83 -28.47 -12.91
N LEU A 358 20.20 -29.64 -13.43
CA LEU A 358 19.75 -30.95 -12.92
C LEU A 358 20.32 -31.31 -11.53
N LYS A 359 21.17 -30.46 -10.92
CA LYS A 359 21.93 -30.80 -9.71
C LYS A 359 21.12 -30.79 -8.40
N ILE A 360 19.80 -30.71 -8.42
CA ILE A 360 18.98 -30.81 -7.22
C ILE A 360 18.53 -32.26 -7.00
N ARG A 361 19.47 -33.10 -6.56
CA ARG A 361 19.12 -34.29 -5.78
C ARG A 361 19.02 -33.87 -4.33
N LEU A 362 17.79 -33.62 -3.88
CA LEU A 362 17.43 -33.33 -2.49
C LEU A 362 18.01 -31.98 -2.01
N LEU A 363 17.18 -31.16 -1.36
CA LEU A 363 17.72 -30.11 -0.49
C LEU A 363 18.73 -30.78 0.45
N PRO A 364 19.97 -30.30 0.57
CA PRO A 364 20.94 -30.92 1.46
C PRO A 364 20.33 -30.93 2.87
N PRO A 365 20.36 -32.07 3.60
CA PRO A 365 20.00 -32.03 5.00
C PRO A 365 20.99 -31.10 5.72
N PRO A 366 20.53 -30.21 6.61
CA PRO A 366 19.19 -30.07 7.16
C PRO A 366 18.36 -28.95 6.51
N LEU A 367 17.08 -28.96 6.88
CA LEU A 367 15.92 -28.14 6.52
C LEU A 367 16.05 -26.62 6.82
N ARG A 368 17.28 -26.10 6.80
CA ARG A 368 17.73 -24.83 7.40
C ARG A 368 17.02 -23.58 6.85
N PRO A 369 16.77 -23.42 5.54
CA PRO A 369 16.20 -22.18 5.00
C PRO A 369 14.67 -22.14 5.13
N THR A 370 14.05 -23.32 5.06
CA THR A 370 12.61 -23.53 4.92
C THR A 370 11.85 -23.30 6.22
N VAL A 371 12.42 -23.66 7.38
CA VAL A 371 11.84 -23.36 8.71
C VAL A 371 11.64 -21.86 8.85
N ARG A 372 12.68 -21.10 8.51
CA ARG A 372 12.75 -19.66 8.70
C ARG A 372 11.84 -18.90 7.74
N THR A 373 11.84 -19.26 6.45
CA THR A 373 10.91 -18.65 5.50
C THR A 373 9.47 -18.97 5.89
N SER A 374 9.13 -20.23 6.19
CA SER A 374 7.75 -20.59 6.59
C SER A 374 7.27 -19.82 7.83
N VAL A 375 8.09 -19.72 8.89
CA VAL A 375 7.72 -18.96 10.11
C VAL A 375 7.59 -17.46 9.83
N THR A 376 8.47 -16.89 9.00
CA THR A 376 8.41 -15.47 8.61
C THR A 376 7.13 -15.16 7.83
N HIS A 377 6.76 -15.99 6.85
CA HIS A 377 5.54 -15.81 6.06
C HIS A 377 4.27 -16.03 6.90
N ARG A 378 4.22 -17.06 7.76
CA ARG A 378 3.10 -17.32 8.69
C ARG A 378 2.82 -16.11 9.58
N ARG A 379 3.88 -15.51 10.15
CA ARG A 379 3.78 -14.34 11.03
C ARG A 379 3.33 -13.08 10.29
N TYR A 380 3.84 -12.88 9.08
CA TYR A 380 3.46 -11.76 8.25
C TYR A 380 1.96 -11.79 7.88
N ALA A 381 1.46 -12.93 7.41
CA ALA A 381 0.05 -13.09 7.05
C ALA A 381 -0.92 -12.85 8.23
N LEU A 382 -0.51 -13.17 9.46
CA LEU A 382 -1.29 -12.84 10.66
C LEU A 382 -1.20 -11.38 11.10
N SER A 383 -0.06 -10.74 10.88
CA SER A 383 0.10 -9.30 11.16
C SER A 383 -0.75 -8.45 10.20
N TYR A 384 -1.05 -8.98 9.01
CA TYR A 384 -2.05 -8.46 8.08
C TYR A 384 -3.51 -8.69 8.53
N GLY A 385 -3.74 -9.64 9.44
CA GLY A 385 -5.08 -10.04 9.89
C GLY A 385 -5.55 -9.44 11.21
N LYS A 386 -4.69 -8.72 11.97
CA LYS A 386 -5.04 -8.09 13.27
C LYS A 386 -5.22 -6.57 13.16
N ASP A 387 -6.14 -6.03 13.95
CA ASP A 387 -6.44 -4.60 14.13
C ASP A 387 -5.24 -3.75 14.54
N ARG A 388 -5.25 -2.47 14.17
CA ARG A 388 -4.38 -1.41 14.69
C ARG A 388 -4.52 -1.29 16.23
N PRO A 389 -3.42 -1.16 17.00
CA PRO A 389 -3.33 0.06 17.81
C PRO A 389 -2.28 1.07 17.36
N ALA A 390 -2.50 2.32 17.79
CA ALA A 390 -1.62 3.45 17.56
C ALA A 390 -0.25 3.25 18.25
N GLY A 391 0.84 3.51 17.52
CA GLY A 391 2.15 3.75 18.11
C GLY A 391 3.31 3.07 17.39
N ASP A 392 4.31 3.89 17.07
CA ASP A 392 5.66 3.58 16.59
C ASP A 392 5.81 2.96 15.19
N HIS A 393 6.59 3.63 14.33
CA HIS A 393 7.87 3.09 13.86
C HIS A 393 8.73 4.12 13.10
N GLN A 394 10.01 3.78 13.04
CA GLN A 394 11.19 4.58 12.69
C GLN A 394 11.35 4.92 11.20
N ARG A 395 12.08 6.04 11.02
CA ARG A 395 12.64 6.69 9.82
C ARG A 395 13.43 5.79 8.86
N LEU A 396 13.42 6.10 7.55
CA LEU A 396 14.56 6.67 6.79
C LEU A 396 14.26 6.97 5.30
N CYS A 397 14.85 8.08 4.84
CA CYS A 397 14.72 8.86 3.58
C CYS A 397 15.26 8.12 2.31
N ILE A 398 15.17 8.54 1.02
CA ILE A 398 15.35 9.82 0.29
C ILE A 398 14.81 9.66 -1.16
N GLY A 399 14.31 10.72 -1.84
CA GLY A 399 14.60 10.92 -3.29
C GLY A 399 13.50 11.36 -4.30
N ASN A 400 13.15 12.65 -4.30
CA ASN A 400 12.71 13.52 -5.41
C ASN A 400 11.44 13.29 -6.30
N THR A 401 10.52 14.26 -6.15
CA THR A 401 9.80 15.06 -7.19
C THR A 401 8.56 14.52 -7.92
N ARG A 402 7.79 13.61 -7.34
CA ARG A 402 6.33 13.51 -7.58
C ARG A 402 5.61 13.14 -6.29
N LYS A 403 4.43 13.71 -6.05
CA LYS A 403 3.47 13.50 -4.93
C LYS A 403 3.52 14.58 -3.81
N LEU A 404 2.73 15.65 -3.96
CA LEU A 404 2.47 16.63 -2.88
C LEU A 404 1.48 16.08 -1.84
N ILE A 405 0.45 15.32 -2.25
CA ILE A 405 -0.44 14.59 -1.32
C ILE A 405 0.35 13.64 -0.41
N ALA A 406 1.19 12.76 -0.96
CA ALA A 406 1.95 11.81 -0.14
C ALA A 406 2.89 12.50 0.85
N TRP A 407 3.35 13.71 0.53
CA TRP A 407 4.15 14.54 1.43
C TRP A 407 3.36 15.04 2.64
N ILE A 408 2.12 15.51 2.47
CA ILE A 408 1.31 16.02 3.59
C ILE A 408 0.96 14.89 4.56
N TYR A 409 0.57 13.72 4.04
CA TYR A 409 0.38 12.52 4.86
C TYR A 409 1.66 12.12 5.61
N GLN A 410 2.81 12.16 4.94
CA GLN A 410 4.10 11.85 5.56
C GLN A 410 4.48 12.85 6.65
N ILE A 411 4.17 14.14 6.50
CA ILE A 411 4.48 15.13 7.54
C ILE A 411 3.62 14.87 8.78
N ASP A 412 2.31 14.63 8.62
CA ASP A 412 1.42 14.30 9.74
C ASP A 412 1.83 12.97 10.42
N GLU A 413 2.19 11.95 9.64
CA GLU A 413 2.77 10.71 10.17
C GLU A 413 4.07 10.95 10.94
N GLU A 414 4.97 11.78 10.42
CA GLU A 414 6.25 12.06 11.09
C GLU A 414 6.10 12.91 12.34
N LEU A 415 5.14 13.82 12.36
CA LEU A 415 4.74 14.56 13.56
C LEU A 415 4.31 13.58 14.66
N MET A 416 3.57 12.52 14.31
CA MET A 416 3.11 11.51 15.27
C MET A 416 4.12 10.40 15.56
N SER A 417 5.16 10.25 14.74
CA SER A 417 6.23 9.29 14.97
C SER A 417 7.14 9.71 16.13
N ALA A 418 8.07 8.84 16.54
CA ALA A 418 9.14 9.21 17.49
C ALA A 418 9.98 10.44 17.04
N ALA A 419 9.95 10.81 15.76
CA ALA A 419 10.65 12.00 15.26
C ALA A 419 9.97 13.32 15.66
N GLY A 420 8.64 13.38 15.65
CA GLY A 420 7.85 14.54 16.06
C GLY A 420 7.35 14.44 17.49
N GLY A 421 7.07 13.23 17.97
CA GLY A 421 6.72 12.92 19.35
C GLY A 421 5.34 13.40 19.78
N PHE A 422 4.47 13.79 18.84
CA PHE A 422 3.12 14.23 19.15
C PHE A 422 2.13 13.05 19.18
N SER A 423 1.17 13.08 20.09
CA SER A 423 -0.04 12.26 19.95
C SER A 423 -1.02 12.91 18.97
N LEU A 424 -1.96 12.12 18.44
CA LEU A 424 -3.08 12.64 17.65
C LEU A 424 -3.86 13.69 18.45
N ASP A 425 -4.15 13.43 19.73
CA ASP A 425 -4.83 14.38 20.61
C ASP A 425 -4.08 15.71 20.71
N GLN A 426 -2.74 15.70 20.81
CA GLN A 426 -1.95 16.93 20.86
C GLN A 426 -1.99 17.71 19.54
N LEU A 427 -1.85 17.03 18.40
CA LEU A 427 -1.92 17.69 17.10
C LEU A 427 -3.30 18.29 16.86
N MET A 428 -4.35 17.55 17.18
CA MET A 428 -5.74 18.00 17.04
C MET A 428 -6.03 19.19 17.97
N GLU A 429 -5.51 19.17 19.20
CA GLU A 429 -5.61 20.30 20.13
C GLU A 429 -4.96 21.56 19.57
N LEU A 430 -3.75 21.43 19.01
CA LEU A 430 -2.99 22.55 18.42
C LEU A 430 -3.64 23.06 17.13
N ALA A 431 -4.09 22.16 16.26
CA ALA A 431 -4.78 22.47 15.03
C ALA A 431 -6.12 23.18 15.29
N GLY A 432 -6.98 22.61 16.12
CA GLY A 432 -8.26 23.22 16.48
C GLY A 432 -8.10 24.57 17.19
N LEU A 433 -7.09 24.74 18.05
CA LEU A 433 -6.76 26.04 18.63
C LEU A 433 -6.37 27.07 17.54
N ALA A 434 -5.53 26.68 16.58
CA ALA A 434 -5.16 27.56 15.45
C ALA A 434 -6.39 27.94 14.60
N CYS A 435 -7.31 27.00 14.37
CA CYS A 435 -8.58 27.25 13.69
C CYS A 435 -9.46 28.25 14.44
N ALA A 436 -9.62 28.09 15.76
CA ALA A 436 -10.35 29.04 16.61
C ALA A 436 -9.70 30.43 16.63
N GLN A 437 -8.36 30.49 16.71
CA GLN A 437 -7.61 31.75 16.64
C GLN A 437 -7.77 32.45 15.29
N THR A 438 -7.83 31.69 14.19
CA THR A 438 -8.07 32.27 12.86
C THR A 438 -9.45 32.90 12.78
N LEU A 439 -10.49 32.18 13.24
CA LEU A 439 -11.84 32.75 13.29
C LEU A 439 -11.87 34.01 14.15
N ALA A 440 -11.26 33.98 15.33
CA ALA A 440 -11.25 35.12 16.24
C ALA A 440 -10.47 36.34 15.70
N THR A 441 -9.44 36.09 14.89
CA THR A 441 -8.63 37.13 14.24
C THR A 441 -9.41 37.83 13.11
N VAL A 442 -10.21 37.08 12.36
CA VAL A 442 -10.93 37.60 11.19
C VAL A 442 -12.31 38.14 11.58
N TYR A 443 -13.06 37.40 12.38
CA TYR A 443 -14.46 37.66 12.70
C TYR A 443 -14.59 38.03 14.17
N ARG A 444 -14.54 39.32 14.47
CA ARG A 444 -14.60 39.80 15.86
C ARG A 444 -15.91 39.40 16.55
N LYS A 445 -15.84 38.86 17.76
CA LYS A 445 -16.99 38.33 18.52
C LYS A 445 -18.11 39.34 18.79
N ASP A 446 -17.82 40.64 18.81
CA ASP A 446 -18.83 41.69 19.00
C ASP A 446 -19.72 41.88 17.78
N VAL A 447 -19.26 41.42 16.60
CA VAL A 447 -20.00 41.48 15.34
C VAL A 447 -20.50 40.10 14.92
N TYR A 448 -19.69 39.06 15.14
CA TYR A 448 -19.98 37.66 14.76
C TYR A 448 -20.00 36.72 15.99
N PRO A 449 -20.86 36.94 16.99
CA PRO A 449 -20.85 36.15 18.22
C PRO A 449 -21.25 34.69 18.01
N ARG A 450 -22.13 34.38 17.05
CA ARG A 450 -22.74 33.04 16.90
C ARG A 450 -22.06 32.27 15.78
N VAL A 451 -21.45 31.14 16.12
CA VAL A 451 -20.65 30.34 15.18
C VAL A 451 -21.33 28.98 14.97
N LEU A 452 -21.63 28.61 13.74
CA LEU A 452 -22.02 27.24 13.41
C LEU A 452 -20.77 26.45 13.03
N VAL A 453 -20.39 25.49 13.85
CA VAL A 453 -19.24 24.63 13.59
C VAL A 453 -19.74 23.33 12.96
N CYS A 454 -19.49 23.17 11.67
CA CYS A 454 -19.94 22.01 10.90
C CYS A 454 -18.85 20.94 10.91
N CYS A 455 -19.01 19.92 11.76
CA CYS A 455 -18.02 18.85 11.96
C CYS A 455 -18.35 17.60 11.14
N GLY A 456 -17.35 17.11 10.39
CA GLY A 456 -17.42 15.82 9.73
C GLY A 456 -17.03 14.64 10.64
N PRO A 457 -17.04 13.41 10.11
CA PRO A 457 -16.76 12.19 10.89
C PRO A 457 -15.25 11.91 11.08
N GLY A 458 -14.37 12.68 10.44
CA GLY A 458 -12.92 12.46 10.41
C GLY A 458 -12.12 13.42 11.30
N ASN A 459 -10.80 13.43 11.12
CA ASN A 459 -9.87 14.27 11.90
C ASN A 459 -10.25 15.76 11.83
N GLN A 460 -10.69 16.23 10.66
CA GLN A 460 -11.12 17.61 10.47
C GLN A 460 -12.32 17.98 11.35
N GLY A 461 -13.26 17.05 11.55
CA GLY A 461 -14.37 17.25 12.49
C GLY A 461 -13.91 17.26 13.94
N GLY A 462 -12.86 16.50 14.28
CA GLY A 462 -12.16 16.58 15.55
C GLY A 462 -11.53 17.95 15.79
N ASP A 463 -10.84 18.51 14.80
CA ASP A 463 -10.31 19.88 14.84
C ASP A 463 -11.45 20.90 15.05
N GLY A 464 -12.59 20.68 14.40
CA GLY A 464 -13.80 21.48 14.58
C GLY A 464 -14.34 21.42 16.02
N LEU A 465 -14.40 20.24 16.65
CA LEU A 465 -14.83 20.11 18.05
C LEU A 465 -13.88 20.83 19.01
N VAL A 466 -12.56 20.68 18.81
CA VAL A 466 -11.55 21.44 19.57
C VAL A 466 -11.75 22.94 19.35
N ALA A 467 -11.93 23.38 18.11
CA ALA A 467 -12.14 24.78 17.78
C ALA A 467 -13.42 25.32 18.43
N ALA A 468 -14.52 24.58 18.40
CA ALA A 468 -15.78 24.95 19.07
C ALA A 468 -15.55 25.17 20.58
N ARG A 469 -14.82 24.27 21.24
CA ARG A 469 -14.46 24.42 22.66
C ARG A 469 -13.67 25.70 22.93
N HIS A 470 -12.61 25.96 22.17
CA HIS A 470 -11.81 27.19 22.32
C HIS A 470 -12.61 28.45 22.00
N LEU A 471 -13.46 28.43 20.98
CA LEU A 471 -14.34 29.55 20.64
C LEU A 471 -15.30 29.90 21.79
N SER A 472 -15.87 28.90 22.47
CA SER A 472 -16.64 29.12 23.70
C SER A 472 -15.80 29.83 24.77
N MET A 473 -14.57 29.37 25.01
CA MET A 473 -13.62 29.99 25.95
C MET A 473 -13.20 31.41 25.55
N PHE A 474 -13.20 31.74 24.26
CA PHE A 474 -12.93 33.10 23.75
C PHE A 474 -14.16 34.03 23.88
N GLY A 475 -15.32 33.48 24.25
CA GLY A 475 -16.58 34.19 24.44
C GLY A 475 -17.46 34.26 23.21
N TYR A 476 -17.26 33.38 22.23
CA TYR A 476 -18.24 33.13 21.16
C TYR A 476 -19.34 32.19 21.65
N GLN A 477 -20.39 32.06 20.85
CA GLN A 477 -21.53 31.18 21.08
C GLN A 477 -21.56 30.11 19.98
N PRO A 478 -20.69 29.08 20.06
CA PRO A 478 -20.67 28.02 19.07
C PRO A 478 -21.91 27.13 19.19
N THR A 479 -22.38 26.61 18.05
CA THR A 479 -23.32 25.49 17.96
C THR A 479 -22.69 24.46 17.04
N VAL A 480 -22.64 23.20 17.45
CA VAL A 480 -22.03 22.13 16.66
C VAL A 480 -23.09 21.44 15.81
N TYR A 481 -22.87 21.40 14.49
CA TYR A 481 -23.62 20.60 13.55
C TYR A 481 -22.77 19.40 13.12
N MET A 482 -23.23 18.20 13.41
CA MET A 482 -22.51 16.96 13.09
C MET A 482 -23.49 15.94 12.50
N PRO A 483 -23.80 16.03 11.19
CA PRO A 483 -24.83 15.20 10.56
C PRO A 483 -24.44 13.72 10.51
N LYS A 484 -23.15 13.42 10.59
CA LYS A 484 -22.62 12.07 10.75
C LYS A 484 -21.46 12.09 11.76
N PRO A 485 -21.68 11.67 13.02
CA PRO A 485 -20.62 11.56 14.02
C PRO A 485 -19.51 10.59 13.60
N GLY A 486 -18.28 10.85 14.05
CA GLY A 486 -17.15 9.96 13.84
C GLY A 486 -17.13 8.79 14.83
N GLY A 487 -16.67 7.61 14.40
CA GLY A 487 -16.68 6.39 15.22
C GLY A 487 -15.55 6.29 16.26
N LYS A 488 -14.43 7.01 16.08
CA LYS A 488 -13.24 6.89 16.94
C LYS A 488 -13.47 7.51 18.31
N ASP A 489 -12.89 6.89 19.35
CA ASP A 489 -13.04 7.34 20.74
C ASP A 489 -12.53 8.75 21.00
N ILE A 490 -11.51 9.22 20.27
CA ILE A 490 -11.03 10.60 20.39
C ILE A 490 -12.14 11.63 20.11
N TYR A 491 -12.99 11.39 19.10
CA TYR A 491 -14.08 12.32 18.77
C TYR A 491 -15.17 12.30 19.83
N LYS A 492 -15.48 11.12 20.39
CA LYS A 492 -16.42 10.98 21.51
C LYS A 492 -15.92 11.76 22.73
N ARG A 493 -14.62 11.65 23.06
CA ARG A 493 -14.00 12.43 24.15
C ARG A 493 -14.09 13.94 23.89
N LEU A 494 -13.84 14.39 22.67
CA LEU A 494 -13.94 15.81 22.30
C LEU A 494 -15.38 16.33 22.35
N GLN A 495 -16.36 15.51 21.95
CA GLN A 495 -17.77 15.82 22.11
C GLN A 495 -18.12 16.00 23.59
N VAL A 496 -17.69 15.08 24.47
CA VAL A 496 -17.88 15.23 25.93
C VAL A 496 -17.25 16.52 26.47
N GLN A 497 -16.08 16.92 25.96
CA GLN A 497 -15.48 18.20 26.36
C GLN A 497 -16.33 19.41 25.92
N CYS A 498 -16.94 19.37 24.73
CA CYS A 498 -17.87 20.42 24.28
C CYS A 498 -19.16 20.43 25.11
N GLU A 499 -19.68 19.27 25.48
CA GLU A 499 -20.85 19.12 26.35
C GLU A 499 -20.57 19.69 27.76
N ASN A 500 -19.36 19.48 28.29
CA ASN A 500 -18.92 20.06 29.57
C ASN A 500 -18.87 21.60 29.53
N GLU A 501 -18.56 22.18 28.36
CA GLU A 501 -18.65 23.64 28.10
C GLU A 501 -20.07 24.11 27.74
N ARG A 502 -21.06 23.21 27.80
CA ARG A 502 -22.48 23.47 27.48
C ARG A 502 -22.70 23.99 26.05
N ILE A 503 -21.87 23.54 25.11
CA ILE A 503 -22.03 23.87 23.71
C ILE A 503 -23.23 23.08 23.14
N PRO A 504 -24.22 23.73 22.52
CA PRO A 504 -25.36 23.05 21.93
C PRO A 504 -24.95 22.23 20.69
N PHE A 505 -25.53 21.04 20.56
CA PHE A 505 -25.40 20.16 19.41
C PHE A 505 -26.72 20.05 18.66
N ILE A 506 -26.64 20.10 17.34
CA ILE A 506 -27.76 19.70 16.47
C ILE A 506 -27.68 18.18 16.30
N PRO A 507 -28.74 17.43 16.63
CA PRO A 507 -28.75 15.97 16.52
C PRO A 507 -28.44 15.49 15.09
N PRO A 508 -27.72 14.36 14.93
CA PRO A 508 -27.52 13.74 13.63
C PRO A 508 -28.88 13.38 13.01
N SER A 509 -29.12 13.86 11.79
CA SER A 509 -30.35 13.59 11.05
C SER A 509 -30.09 13.68 9.55
N ASN A 510 -30.81 12.86 8.78
CA ASN A 510 -30.89 13.02 7.32
C ASN A 510 -31.84 14.17 6.93
N ASP A 511 -32.63 14.69 7.87
CA ASP A 511 -33.44 15.90 7.68
C ASP A 511 -32.59 17.16 7.93
N VAL A 512 -32.53 18.03 6.92
CA VAL A 512 -31.79 19.30 6.93
C VAL A 512 -32.56 20.46 7.58
N THR A 513 -33.77 20.24 8.08
CA THR A 513 -34.60 21.29 8.71
C THR A 513 -33.88 21.97 9.88
N ALA A 514 -33.29 21.18 10.79
CA ALA A 514 -32.56 21.71 11.94
C ALA A 514 -31.32 22.53 11.52
N LEU A 515 -30.63 22.13 10.43
CA LEU A 515 -29.53 22.90 9.85
C LEU A 515 -30.03 24.26 9.34
N ARG A 516 -31.14 24.29 8.60
CA ARG A 516 -31.72 25.53 8.08
C ARG A 516 -32.13 26.48 9.20
N GLU A 517 -32.71 25.97 10.28
CA GLU A 517 -33.06 26.78 11.46
C GLU A 517 -31.83 27.32 12.19
N ALA A 518 -30.76 26.53 12.29
CA ALA A 518 -29.51 26.96 12.92
C ALA A 518 -28.82 28.06 12.10
N LEU A 519 -28.83 27.97 10.77
CA LEU A 519 -28.27 29.00 9.88
C LEU A 519 -28.93 30.37 10.07
N GLN A 520 -30.23 30.43 10.36
CA GLN A 520 -30.91 31.70 10.67
C GLN A 520 -30.40 32.37 11.96
N ARG A 521 -29.76 31.59 12.84
CA ARG A 521 -29.21 32.04 14.13
C ARG A 521 -27.68 32.07 14.12
N THR A 522 -27.05 32.02 12.95
CA THR A 522 -25.60 31.95 12.77
C THR A 522 -25.08 33.24 12.15
N ASP A 523 -23.93 33.72 12.64
CA ASP A 523 -23.24 34.88 12.05
C ASP A 523 -22.07 34.47 11.15
N VAL A 524 -21.40 33.35 11.48
CA VAL A 524 -20.28 32.79 10.71
C VAL A 524 -20.27 31.26 10.78
N ILE A 525 -19.91 30.62 9.67
CA ILE A 525 -19.79 29.16 9.56
C ILE A 525 -18.32 28.78 9.63
N MET A 526 -18.00 27.80 10.47
CA MET A 526 -16.72 27.09 10.46
C MET A 526 -16.91 25.74 9.77
N ASP A 527 -16.34 25.60 8.59
CA ASP A 527 -16.37 24.39 7.79
C ASP A 527 -15.23 23.44 8.20
N ALA A 528 -15.62 22.41 8.93
CA ALA A 528 -14.78 21.32 9.40
C ALA A 528 -15.33 19.95 8.93
N LEU A 529 -16.05 19.95 7.80
CA LEU A 529 -16.72 18.75 7.29
C LEU A 529 -15.72 17.78 6.66
N PHE A 530 -14.84 18.29 5.81
CA PHE A 530 -13.87 17.51 5.06
C PHE A 530 -12.48 18.16 5.08
N GLY A 531 -11.45 17.35 5.34
CA GLY A 531 -10.05 17.77 5.27
C GLY A 531 -9.36 17.18 4.03
N PHE A 532 -8.03 17.24 3.99
CA PHE A 532 -7.23 16.72 2.87
C PHE A 532 -7.41 15.22 2.56
N SER A 533 -8.00 14.43 3.45
CA SER A 533 -8.30 13.02 3.18
C SER A 533 -9.59 12.80 2.39
N PHE A 534 -10.33 13.86 2.07
CA PHE A 534 -11.56 13.76 1.30
C PHE A 534 -11.27 13.45 -0.17
N LYS A 535 -12.04 12.51 -0.72
CA LYS A 535 -12.05 12.15 -2.14
C LYS A 535 -13.47 12.37 -2.68
N PRO A 536 -13.66 13.17 -3.74
CA PRO A 536 -14.96 13.30 -4.41
C PRO A 536 -15.52 11.94 -4.87
N PRO A 537 -16.85 11.79 -5.05
CA PRO A 537 -17.88 12.80 -4.87
C PRO A 537 -18.36 12.92 -3.41
N VAL A 538 -18.96 14.07 -3.09
CA VAL A 538 -19.68 14.28 -1.81
C VAL A 538 -20.87 13.32 -1.75
N ARG A 539 -21.09 12.67 -0.61
CA ARG A 539 -22.16 11.67 -0.39
C ARG A 539 -23.10 12.12 0.72
N ALA A 540 -24.32 11.59 0.71
CA ALA A 540 -25.27 11.73 1.81
C ALA A 540 -24.66 11.47 3.19
N PRO A 541 -25.01 12.28 4.21
CA PRO A 541 -25.95 13.42 4.15
C PRO A 541 -25.32 14.74 3.63
N PHE A 542 -24.03 14.75 3.28
CA PHE A 542 -23.29 15.99 2.98
C PHE A 542 -23.58 16.59 1.61
N ASP A 543 -24.10 15.78 0.67
CA ASP A 543 -24.50 16.20 -0.67
C ASP A 543 -25.66 17.21 -0.64
N GLU A 544 -26.53 17.14 0.37
CA GLU A 544 -27.55 18.16 0.65
C GLU A 544 -27.02 19.30 1.54
N VAL A 545 -26.06 19.02 2.43
CA VAL A 545 -25.52 20.02 3.37
C VAL A 545 -24.70 21.10 2.65
N LEU A 546 -23.76 20.73 1.77
CA LEU A 546 -22.87 21.72 1.14
C LEU A 546 -23.63 22.78 0.33
N PRO A 547 -24.63 22.42 -0.52
CA PRO A 547 -25.45 23.41 -1.21
C PRO A 547 -26.15 24.36 -0.24
N ILE A 548 -26.71 23.87 0.86
CA ILE A 548 -27.42 24.68 1.86
C ILE A 548 -26.47 25.69 2.52
N LEU A 549 -25.23 25.27 2.85
CA LEU A 549 -24.22 26.16 3.42
C LEU A 549 -23.82 27.26 2.42
N ASN A 550 -23.58 26.89 1.15
CA ASN A 550 -23.28 27.87 0.09
C ASN A 550 -24.45 28.85 -0.17
N GLU A 551 -25.70 28.36 -0.14
CA GLU A 551 -26.90 29.18 -0.33
C GLU A 551 -27.15 30.17 0.81
N SER A 552 -26.64 29.89 2.03
CA SER A 552 -26.81 30.76 3.19
C SER A 552 -26.19 32.15 3.01
N ARG A 553 -25.14 32.24 2.16
CA ARG A 553 -24.31 33.45 1.95
C ARG A 553 -23.73 34.04 3.23
N LEU A 554 -23.70 33.27 4.32
CA LEU A 554 -22.97 33.63 5.53
C LEU A 554 -21.47 33.53 5.27
N PRO A 555 -20.63 34.32 5.97
CA PRO A 555 -19.19 34.15 5.89
C PRO A 555 -18.77 32.74 6.30
N ILE A 556 -17.87 32.13 5.52
CA ILE A 556 -17.36 30.78 5.78
C ILE A 556 -15.85 30.83 6.01
N LEU A 557 -15.41 30.14 7.06
CA LEU A 557 -14.01 29.80 7.31
C LEU A 557 -13.84 28.29 7.17
N SER A 558 -13.10 27.84 6.16
CA SER A 558 -12.80 26.42 5.96
C SER A 558 -11.49 25.99 6.61
N LEU A 559 -11.51 24.81 7.19
CA LEU A 559 -10.36 24.19 7.83
C LEU A 559 -9.65 23.26 6.87
N ASP A 560 -8.35 23.46 6.77
CA ASP A 560 -7.38 22.74 5.96
C ASP A 560 -7.54 22.83 4.44
N ILE A 561 -8.71 22.45 3.95
CA ILE A 561 -9.15 22.59 2.57
C ILE A 561 -10.66 22.87 2.55
N PRO A 562 -11.18 23.72 1.64
CA PRO A 562 -12.62 23.92 1.58
C PRO A 562 -13.36 22.61 1.26
N SER A 563 -14.40 22.30 2.03
CA SER A 563 -15.12 21.04 1.87
C SER A 563 -15.67 20.87 0.46
N GLY A 564 -15.36 19.73 -0.15
CA GLY A 564 -15.72 19.42 -1.54
C GLY A 564 -14.66 19.78 -2.59
N TRP A 565 -13.55 20.41 -2.21
CA TRP A 565 -12.41 20.66 -3.11
C TRP A 565 -11.49 19.44 -3.21
N ASP A 566 -10.83 19.28 -4.35
CA ASP A 566 -9.71 18.35 -4.52
C ASP A 566 -8.41 18.96 -3.96
N VAL A 567 -7.59 18.14 -3.30
CA VAL A 567 -6.35 18.58 -2.61
C VAL A 567 -5.27 19.08 -3.56
N GLU A 568 -5.26 18.62 -4.80
CA GLU A 568 -4.26 19.00 -5.80
C GLU A 568 -4.85 19.93 -6.85
N GLU A 569 -6.07 19.64 -7.31
CA GLU A 569 -6.69 20.32 -8.45
C GLU A 569 -7.70 21.40 -8.04
N GLY A 570 -8.06 21.48 -6.75
CA GLY A 570 -9.00 22.47 -6.22
C GLY A 570 -10.46 22.15 -6.57
N ASP A 571 -11.31 23.18 -6.67
CA ASP A 571 -12.73 23.04 -7.01
C ASP A 571 -12.95 22.89 -8.52
N THR A 572 -12.63 21.71 -9.04
CA THR A 572 -12.80 21.34 -10.45
C THR A 572 -14.27 21.11 -10.82
N LEU A 573 -15.06 20.59 -9.89
CA LEU A 573 -16.45 20.22 -10.10
C LEU A 573 -17.46 21.34 -9.80
N LYS A 574 -17.03 22.45 -9.20
CA LYS A 574 -17.89 23.59 -8.80
C LYS A 574 -19.02 23.21 -7.84
N VAL A 575 -18.76 22.22 -7.00
CA VAL A 575 -19.70 21.71 -5.98
C VAL A 575 -19.21 21.92 -4.56
N GLY A 576 -17.95 22.31 -4.37
CA GLY A 576 -17.39 22.57 -3.04
C GLY A 576 -17.87 23.88 -2.43
N LEU A 577 -17.54 24.09 -1.16
CA LEU A 577 -17.78 25.38 -0.50
C LEU A 577 -16.85 26.46 -1.05
N ASN A 578 -17.32 27.70 -1.08
CA ASN A 578 -16.52 28.84 -1.50
C ASN A 578 -16.31 29.80 -0.32
N PRO A 579 -15.33 29.55 0.56
CA PRO A 579 -15.15 30.32 1.77
C PRO A 579 -14.43 31.65 1.54
N ASP A 580 -14.71 32.62 2.40
CA ASP A 580 -14.00 33.90 2.43
C ASP A 580 -12.61 33.76 3.05
N VAL A 581 -12.47 32.81 3.97
CA VAL A 581 -11.25 32.54 4.74
C VAL A 581 -10.92 31.06 4.71
N LEU A 582 -9.65 30.75 4.53
CA LEU A 582 -9.10 29.41 4.60
C LEU A 582 -7.96 29.39 5.60
N ILE A 583 -7.92 28.40 6.50
CA ILE A 583 -6.70 28.05 7.23
C ILE A 583 -6.20 26.70 6.75
N THR A 584 -5.01 26.64 6.15
CA THR A 584 -4.32 25.36 5.90
C THR A 584 -3.55 24.95 7.15
N LEU A 585 -3.55 23.67 7.49
CA LEU A 585 -2.77 23.12 8.60
C LEU A 585 -1.47 22.48 8.10
N THR A 586 -0.40 22.55 8.90
CA THR A 586 0.94 22.00 8.62
C THR A 586 1.67 22.69 7.45
N ALA A 587 1.10 22.67 6.24
CA ALA A 587 1.59 23.35 5.05
C ALA A 587 0.43 23.68 4.07
N PRO A 588 0.57 24.69 3.20
CA PRO A 588 -0.42 24.99 2.15
C PRO A 588 -0.58 23.85 1.14
N LYS A 589 -1.83 23.57 0.72
CA LYS A 589 -2.15 22.52 -0.26
C LYS A 589 -2.08 23.10 -1.68
N LYS A 590 -1.79 22.26 -2.69
CA LYS A 590 -1.73 22.71 -4.09
C LYS A 590 -3.09 23.13 -4.64
N GLY A 591 -4.15 22.43 -4.29
CA GLY A 591 -5.53 22.71 -4.74
C GLY A 591 -6.04 24.08 -4.32
N VAL A 592 -5.39 24.72 -3.33
CA VAL A 592 -5.72 26.07 -2.86
C VAL A 592 -4.70 27.13 -3.33
N ALA A 593 -3.78 26.79 -4.24
CA ALA A 593 -2.79 27.73 -4.77
C ALA A 593 -3.42 28.96 -5.43
N ASN A 594 -4.63 28.79 -6.00
CA ASN A 594 -5.40 29.87 -6.63
C ASN A 594 -6.53 30.41 -5.73
N PHE A 595 -6.53 30.10 -4.44
CA PHE A 595 -7.54 30.60 -3.52
C PHE A 595 -7.48 32.15 -3.42
N LEU A 596 -8.63 32.79 -3.56
CA LEU A 596 -8.73 34.26 -3.69
C LEU A 596 -9.09 34.97 -2.38
N GLY A 597 -9.53 34.23 -1.36
CA GLY A 597 -9.88 34.75 -0.04
C GLY A 597 -8.67 35.02 0.85
N ARG A 598 -8.91 35.23 2.14
CA ARG A 598 -7.84 35.36 3.15
C ARG A 598 -7.32 33.97 3.52
N HIS A 599 -6.03 33.73 3.32
CA HIS A 599 -5.43 32.42 3.55
C HIS A 599 -4.47 32.48 4.74
N PHE A 600 -4.74 31.68 5.75
CA PHE A 600 -3.91 31.52 6.93
C PHE A 600 -3.21 30.15 6.93
N LEU A 601 -2.07 30.07 7.62
CA LEU A 601 -1.36 28.83 7.88
C LEU A 601 -1.30 28.60 9.39
N GLY A 602 -1.89 27.49 9.86
CA GLY A 602 -1.70 26.95 11.20
C GLY A 602 -0.66 25.84 11.16
N GLY A 603 0.44 25.95 11.89
CA GLY A 603 1.56 25.02 11.71
C GLY A 603 2.80 25.32 12.53
N ARG A 604 2.70 26.22 13.52
CA ARG A 604 3.83 26.56 14.40
C ARG A 604 4.39 25.34 15.13
N PHE A 605 3.58 24.31 15.34
CA PHE A 605 3.97 23.06 15.99
C PHE A 605 4.90 22.18 15.14
N VAL A 606 5.07 22.46 13.83
CA VAL A 606 5.97 21.67 12.96
C VAL A 606 7.44 21.87 13.38
N PRO A 607 8.13 20.84 13.90
CA PRO A 607 9.52 20.97 14.36
C PRO A 607 10.48 21.36 13.25
N LYS A 608 11.53 22.13 13.57
CA LYS A 608 12.57 22.54 12.61
C LYS A 608 13.20 21.36 11.87
N THR A 609 13.39 20.24 12.56
CA THR A 609 13.92 19.00 11.97
C THR A 609 13.03 18.43 10.88
N LEU A 610 11.70 18.56 11.00
CA LEU A 610 10.77 18.15 9.95
C LEU A 610 10.70 19.19 8.85
N GLN A 611 10.76 20.50 9.18
CA GLN A 611 10.86 21.55 8.16
C GLN A 611 12.09 21.35 7.26
N GLU A 612 13.26 21.10 7.84
CA GLU A 612 14.50 20.82 7.10
C GLU A 612 14.40 19.54 6.28
N LYS A 613 13.85 18.47 6.87
CA LYS A 613 13.72 17.17 6.21
C LYS A 613 12.81 17.21 4.98
N PHE A 614 11.71 17.94 5.07
CA PHE A 614 10.72 18.09 4.01
C PHE A 614 10.91 19.40 3.23
N ASP A 615 12.03 20.11 3.37
CA ASP A 615 12.29 21.40 2.70
C ASP A 615 11.09 22.38 2.77
N LEU A 616 10.43 22.44 3.94
CA LEU A 616 9.25 23.28 4.15
C LEU A 616 9.67 24.73 4.35
N GLN A 617 9.37 25.56 3.36
CA GLN A 617 9.58 27.01 3.44
C GLN A 617 8.40 27.67 4.15
N LEU A 618 8.25 27.42 5.46
CA LEU A 618 7.18 28.01 6.26
C LEU A 618 7.51 29.48 6.59
N PRO A 619 6.54 30.40 6.49
CA PRO A 619 6.72 31.78 6.90
C PRO A 619 6.94 31.88 8.42
N PRO A 620 7.64 32.94 8.89
CA PRO A 620 7.82 33.15 10.32
C PRO A 620 6.48 33.51 10.99
N TYR A 621 6.21 32.89 12.13
CA TYR A 621 5.08 33.26 12.98
C TYR A 621 5.48 34.39 13.95
N THR A 622 4.60 35.37 14.14
CA THR A 622 4.87 36.52 15.01
C THR A 622 4.66 36.17 16.49
N GLY A 623 5.58 36.57 17.37
CA GLY A 623 5.41 36.45 18.82
C GLY A 623 4.99 35.05 19.27
N SER A 624 3.82 34.93 19.90
CA SER A 624 3.21 33.67 20.40
C SER A 624 2.10 33.08 19.49
N ASP A 625 1.85 33.69 18.32
CA ASP A 625 0.71 33.36 17.46
C ASP A 625 0.81 32.00 16.77
N GLN A 626 -0.20 31.13 16.88
CA GLN A 626 -0.18 29.81 16.23
C GLN A 626 -0.46 29.86 14.71
N ILE A 627 -0.84 31.03 14.23
CA ILE A 627 -1.30 31.28 12.86
C ILE A 627 -0.51 32.41 12.22
N VAL A 628 -0.43 32.41 10.89
CA VAL A 628 0.14 33.49 10.09
C VAL A 628 -0.66 33.63 8.81
N GLU A 629 -0.97 34.87 8.42
CA GLU A 629 -1.65 35.15 7.15
C GLU A 629 -0.65 35.07 5.99
N LEU A 630 -0.98 34.29 4.96
CA LEU A 630 -0.19 34.13 3.76
C LEU A 630 -0.46 35.28 2.77
N PRO A 631 0.54 35.70 1.98
CA PRO A 631 0.34 36.73 0.97
C PRO A 631 -0.70 36.28 -0.07
N SER A 632 -1.72 37.11 -0.33
CA SER A 632 -2.71 36.83 -1.38
C SER A 632 -2.04 36.73 -2.76
N ALA A 633 -2.47 35.77 -3.60
CA ALA A 633 -1.99 35.60 -4.97
C ALA A 633 -2.13 36.88 -5.83
N LYS A 634 -3.04 37.80 -5.49
CA LYS A 634 -3.16 39.12 -6.14
C LYS A 634 -1.91 40.01 -6.00
N LEU A 635 -1.07 39.79 -4.98
CA LEU A 635 0.15 40.56 -4.74
C LEU A 635 1.38 39.98 -5.45
N GLN A 636 1.37 38.70 -5.84
CA GLN A 636 2.49 38.05 -6.52
C GLN A 636 2.50 38.32 -8.04
N ALA A 637 1.35 38.59 -8.67
CA ALA A 637 1.28 38.95 -10.09
C ALA A 637 1.73 40.40 -10.41
N LYS A 638 2.24 41.15 -9.42
CA LYS A 638 2.73 42.53 -9.55
C LYS A 638 4.21 42.70 -9.15
N ARG A 639 4.97 41.62 -9.02
CA ARG A 639 6.41 41.67 -8.76
C ARG A 639 7.22 40.95 -9.83
#